data_AF-A0AAN8GDM7-F1
#
_entry.id   AF-A0AAN8GDM7-F1
#
_cell.length_a   1.000
_cell.length_b   1.000
_cell.length_c   1.000
_cell.angle_alpha   90.00
_cell.angle_beta   90.00
_cell.angle_gamma   90.00
#
_symmetry.space_group_name_H-M   'P 1'
#
loop_
_entity.id
_entity.type
_entity.pdbx_description
1 polymer ?
#
loop_
_entity_poly.entity_id
_entity_poly.type
_entity_poly.pdbx_seq_one_letter_code
_entity_poly.pdbx_strand_id
1 'polypeptide(L)'
;MEGHSKQCVLHLVDAKHNHGKVVAFTEETLKKCYGVLCHRQKTKSKYSVIELPNIIDETVGYHVECYRKFTAVSITPSTKPSEQASEVHVIEGDITNAAPSTSSDSQDRRPLRSTAPDLKDKPGTNVFEKKCIFCLKYARKHHGRKLKLVKVETQNLEQNVRKFAIDLNDEALLDRIRGVDFIAKEVTYHSQCRIDYQKRAEVPNRTKGKASPWHKIRESHEKAFGIICKFIQESIIEDENVYTTKELYNQYMAILLEVYTSFSEDGSQDVFGDFTIFHFERKIVNFFGTDKLTLLSSNTKGNIIYNNTMNVEDAIKEAFSENRSIKAKIRDTAYILRKEILNVPKSTLSSKLTVQDIIQGEASVPDLVIDFFTHLLGGPDQRRGKTEKNVRKISSISQDAMYNVSCGQIKTSKHLTLGMAMKSITGSRKVIDILNRYGHCVSYSCIEELETELTYNSQEAQSMVPHGIQKMSSLVTCTAWDNYDKFIDSIDGKGTLHDTVGICFQNKDANFVSETSISTETTDNRNQLPVCRKRRSFTPILLNLEPYRKKPRMTNSEFIPEDDPRRSIIPSSCADGKLLDVIWMISHALEITDTPMWVGWNSLVVKDNLPQQQICYLPQINQSPTSLNVVLETMKRSQQIAVECGQEYMIVTYDLAIAKMAYTIQAAESPLFDNLFIMLGPFHISMAYFKAVGKYIGESGGPFILSDAGIIADGSLTGFLTGTHYNRCKRIHPLLALSLEVLHFRQFCESNSSTAIMFEDELRRMCSQTEYDNSSVSKELNEIIDAYQIYSQKTLAGEHGKTAKYWYTYVKMIRIFHLFSRSIHVGDHNLFTYCLFEMSSLFFSFNQPNYARWILRLHDNMMKIDETHPGLSEEFRNGALSIRRTPKDFSRSAVDITLEQTVNADAANRFSGISSFTNSIAARQRWSMSHYMRATIVGHVFEHLGISRAEDVTSELRQANIEKNTAHRNKIIEKIINMSNPFKNNVEQDILINISSGKAASSSTTDFLLNVYENGNKSRDKFISEVIADPSRFDKPIKRSKPSTFASDCTYKKRQKNGNIVQLKMERDMMGRLLYISLENKLDLMITLSYPLTPMPLVFCHIDETMISTQKSLLLKALESRIESHEPKWIDCTVIDGMFFLHLLGDLPATFGAVARYILVKICNVSSQEIHVVFDRIEKPSIKDIERDRRAGSLDRDQEYTISGPDIKK
;
A
#
# COMPACT_ATOMS: atom_id res chain seq x y z
N MET A 1 40.51 -48.24 -26.96
CA MET A 1 39.35 -48.19 -26.04
C MET A 1 38.55 -46.96 -26.43
N GLU A 2 37.39 -47.16 -27.02
CA GLU A 2 36.58 -46.07 -27.57
C GLU A 2 35.81 -45.37 -26.45
N GLY A 3 35.96 -44.05 -26.35
CA GLY A 3 35.24 -43.26 -25.37
C GLY A 3 33.85 -42.89 -25.91
N HIS A 4 32.81 -43.57 -25.43
CA HIS A 4 31.43 -43.29 -25.84
C HIS A 4 31.05 -41.81 -25.59
N SER A 5 30.82 -41.06 -26.68
CA SER A 5 30.36 -39.67 -26.60
C SER A 5 28.89 -39.61 -26.24
N LYS A 6 28.55 -39.04 -25.06
CA LYS A 6 27.17 -38.96 -24.58
C LYS A 6 26.28 -38.16 -25.57
N GLN A 7 25.14 -38.72 -25.99
CA GLN A 7 24.26 -38.13 -27.01
C GLN A 7 23.14 -37.27 -26.41
N CYS A 8 22.85 -36.11 -26.99
CA CYS A 8 21.74 -35.24 -26.57
C CYS A 8 20.42 -35.64 -27.24
N VAL A 9 19.47 -36.24 -26.51
CA VAL A 9 18.17 -36.68 -27.05
C VAL A 9 17.15 -35.54 -27.20
N LEU A 10 17.31 -34.43 -26.48
CA LEU A 10 16.41 -33.27 -26.58
C LEU A 10 16.71 -32.34 -27.78
N HIS A 11 17.51 -32.81 -28.74
CA HIS A 11 17.99 -32.02 -29.88
C HIS A 11 17.10 -32.24 -31.11
N LEU A 12 16.65 -31.17 -31.75
CA LEU A 12 15.91 -31.26 -33.03
C LEU A 12 16.89 -31.31 -34.20
N VAL A 13 16.64 -32.21 -35.15
CA VAL A 13 17.56 -32.53 -36.27
C VAL A 13 18.01 -31.29 -37.06
N ASP A 14 17.13 -30.31 -37.26
CA ASP A 14 17.43 -29.08 -38.02
C ASP A 14 18.16 -27.97 -37.22
N ALA A 15 18.45 -28.18 -35.94
CA ALA A 15 19.13 -27.18 -35.11
C ALA A 15 20.65 -27.34 -35.22
N LYS A 16 21.34 -26.35 -35.83
CA LYS A 16 22.81 -26.24 -35.90
C LYS A 16 23.48 -26.67 -34.58
N HIS A 17 24.51 -27.50 -34.67
CA HIS A 17 25.14 -28.19 -33.53
C HIS A 17 25.39 -27.26 -32.34
N ASN A 18 24.72 -27.54 -31.22
CA ASN A 18 25.02 -26.92 -29.94
C ASN A 18 26.22 -27.67 -29.34
N HIS A 19 27.41 -27.06 -29.35
CA HIS A 19 28.65 -27.64 -28.80
C HIS A 19 28.70 -27.61 -27.25
N GLY A 20 27.57 -27.83 -26.58
CA GLY A 20 27.47 -27.83 -25.12
C GLY A 20 27.92 -29.17 -24.52
N LYS A 21 28.30 -29.17 -23.23
CA LYS A 21 28.46 -30.42 -22.49
C LYS A 21 27.10 -31.10 -22.34
N VAL A 22 26.99 -32.35 -22.75
CA VAL A 22 25.79 -33.18 -22.51
C VAL A 22 25.75 -33.56 -21.04
N VAL A 23 24.65 -33.22 -20.38
CA VAL A 23 24.36 -33.55 -18.98
C VAL A 23 23.47 -34.79 -18.97
N ALA A 24 23.87 -35.81 -18.21
CA ALA A 24 23.03 -37.01 -18.02
C ALA A 24 21.73 -36.65 -17.31
N PHE A 25 20.67 -37.40 -17.57
CA PHE A 25 19.41 -37.20 -16.86
C PHE A 25 19.53 -37.61 -15.39
N THR A 26 18.92 -36.81 -14.50
CA THR A 26 18.48 -37.27 -13.18
C THR A 26 17.03 -37.72 -13.28
N GLU A 27 16.57 -38.53 -12.32
CA GLU A 27 15.21 -39.06 -12.26
C GLU A 27 14.15 -37.95 -12.30
N GLU A 28 14.36 -36.87 -11.54
CA GLU A 28 13.50 -35.69 -11.52
C GLU A 28 13.46 -34.97 -12.89
N THR A 29 14.63 -34.77 -13.53
CA THR A 29 14.69 -34.10 -14.84
C THR A 29 14.10 -34.94 -15.97
N LEU A 30 14.24 -36.26 -15.93
CA LEU A 30 13.65 -37.19 -16.89
C LEU A 30 12.13 -37.25 -16.73
N LYS A 31 11.63 -37.39 -15.50
CA LYS A 31 10.19 -37.39 -15.16
C LYS A 31 9.53 -36.07 -15.60
N LYS A 32 10.20 -34.94 -15.41
CA LYS A 32 9.74 -33.62 -15.91
C LYS A 32 9.74 -33.55 -17.43
N CYS A 33 10.73 -34.14 -18.11
CA CYS A 33 10.75 -34.25 -19.56
C CYS A 33 9.59 -35.13 -20.10
N TYR A 34 9.26 -36.27 -19.47
CA TYR A 34 8.11 -37.09 -19.86
C TYR A 34 6.77 -36.34 -19.72
N GLY A 35 6.56 -35.62 -18.62
CA GLY A 35 5.36 -34.78 -18.43
C GLY A 35 5.21 -33.70 -19.51
N VAL A 36 6.32 -33.06 -19.88
CA VAL A 36 6.36 -32.08 -20.98
C VAL A 36 6.16 -32.75 -22.35
N LEU A 37 6.73 -33.94 -22.59
CA LEU A 37 6.61 -34.66 -23.86
C LEU A 37 5.15 -35.02 -24.14
N CYS A 38 4.41 -35.53 -23.15
CA CYS A 38 2.98 -35.82 -23.30
C CYS A 38 2.17 -34.58 -23.73
N HIS A 39 2.45 -33.42 -23.14
CA HIS A 39 1.83 -32.16 -23.55
C HIS A 39 2.24 -31.73 -24.97
N ARG A 40 3.52 -31.88 -25.33
CA ARG A 40 4.03 -31.54 -26.68
C ARG A 40 3.55 -32.48 -27.78
N GLN A 41 3.31 -33.76 -27.47
CA GLN A 41 2.67 -34.72 -28.36
C GLN A 41 1.19 -34.39 -28.59
N LYS A 42 0.41 -34.14 -27.51
CA LYS A 42 -0.99 -33.72 -27.62
C LYS A 42 -1.17 -32.42 -28.42
N THR A 43 -0.22 -31.49 -28.32
CA THR A 43 -0.24 -30.21 -29.06
C THR A 43 0.43 -30.26 -30.44
N LYS A 44 0.87 -31.44 -30.92
CA LYS A 44 1.61 -31.63 -32.19
C LYS A 44 2.76 -30.62 -32.39
N SER A 45 3.48 -30.31 -31.32
CA SER A 45 4.62 -29.40 -31.34
C SER A 45 5.78 -30.02 -32.13
N LYS A 46 6.69 -29.22 -32.72
CA LYS A 46 7.90 -29.73 -33.41
C LYS A 46 8.83 -30.61 -32.55
N TYR A 47 8.61 -30.66 -31.24
CA TYR A 47 9.31 -31.54 -30.30
C TYR A 47 8.49 -32.80 -29.91
N SER A 48 7.36 -33.08 -30.57
CA SER A 48 6.55 -34.29 -30.31
C SER A 48 7.23 -35.59 -30.75
N VAL A 49 8.20 -35.47 -31.66
CA VAL A 49 9.01 -36.56 -32.24
C VAL A 49 10.25 -36.90 -31.41
N ILE A 50 10.43 -36.29 -30.23
CA ILE A 50 11.55 -36.62 -29.34
C ILE A 50 11.20 -37.87 -28.54
N GLU A 51 12.09 -38.85 -28.62
CA GLU A 51 12.06 -40.05 -27.79
C GLU A 51 12.95 -39.82 -26.55
N LEU A 52 12.44 -40.22 -25.39
CA LEU A 52 13.14 -40.14 -24.10
C LEU A 52 13.55 -41.56 -23.67
N PRO A 53 14.70 -41.73 -23.00
CA PRO A 53 15.13 -43.04 -22.52
C PRO A 53 14.26 -43.48 -21.33
N ASN A 54 13.79 -44.72 -21.37
CA ASN A 54 12.90 -45.28 -20.33
C ASN A 54 13.58 -45.49 -18.96
N ILE A 55 14.91 -45.50 -18.93
CA ILE A 55 15.75 -45.64 -17.74
C ILE A 55 16.90 -44.63 -17.86
N ILE A 56 17.45 -44.17 -16.74
CA ILE A 56 18.64 -43.30 -16.74
C ILE A 56 19.83 -44.12 -17.25
N ASP A 57 20.33 -43.77 -18.43
CA ASP A 57 21.54 -44.32 -19.04
C ASP A 57 22.61 -43.23 -19.15
N GLU A 58 23.84 -43.57 -18.76
CA GLU A 58 25.00 -42.70 -18.86
C GLU A 58 25.38 -42.33 -20.30
N THR A 59 24.98 -43.08 -21.32
CA THR A 59 25.29 -42.78 -22.72
C THR A 59 24.42 -41.68 -23.34
N VAL A 60 23.32 -41.31 -22.70
CA VAL A 60 22.35 -40.32 -23.21
C VAL A 60 22.07 -39.20 -22.20
N GLY A 61 21.69 -38.03 -22.71
CA GLY A 61 21.44 -36.86 -21.88
C GLY A 61 20.88 -35.69 -22.65
N TYR A 62 21.14 -34.48 -22.16
CA TYR A 62 20.71 -33.24 -22.80
C TYR A 62 21.73 -32.11 -22.71
N HIS A 63 21.74 -31.23 -23.71
CA HIS A 63 22.29 -29.89 -23.54
C HIS A 63 21.34 -29.06 -22.68
N VAL A 64 21.86 -28.33 -21.69
CA VAL A 64 21.08 -27.47 -20.77
C VAL A 64 20.13 -26.53 -21.51
N GLU A 65 20.55 -26.00 -22.66
CA GLU A 65 19.71 -25.11 -23.48
C GLU A 65 18.62 -25.86 -24.26
N CYS A 66 18.89 -27.09 -24.73
CA CYS A 66 17.86 -27.93 -25.34
C CYS A 66 16.80 -28.33 -24.31
N TYR A 67 17.21 -28.68 -23.08
CA TYR A 67 16.30 -28.90 -21.96
C TYR A 67 15.46 -27.66 -21.64
N ARG A 68 16.07 -26.47 -21.58
CA ARG A 68 15.33 -25.21 -21.33
C ARG A 68 14.32 -24.90 -22.45
N LYS A 69 14.68 -25.11 -23.72
CA LYS A 69 13.78 -24.91 -24.87
C LYS A 69 12.66 -25.96 -24.91
N PHE A 70 12.96 -27.21 -24.58
CA PHE A 70 11.98 -28.29 -24.49
C PHE A 70 10.99 -28.07 -23.33
N THR A 71 11.47 -27.73 -22.14
CA THR A 71 10.63 -27.52 -20.93
C THR A 71 9.91 -26.17 -20.87
N ALA A 72 10.25 -25.21 -21.74
CA ALA A 72 9.55 -23.92 -21.83
C ALA A 72 8.14 -24.06 -22.47
N VAL A 73 7.15 -24.43 -21.65
CA VAL A 73 5.72 -24.46 -21.97
C VAL A 73 4.90 -24.08 -20.74
N SER A 74 3.86 -23.27 -20.91
CA SER A 74 2.94 -22.91 -19.84
C SER A 74 1.89 -24.01 -19.63
N ILE A 75 2.21 -25.00 -18.80
CA ILE A 75 1.28 -26.06 -18.43
C ILE A 75 0.36 -25.53 -17.33
N THR A 76 -0.90 -25.23 -17.67
CA THR A 76 -1.96 -24.97 -16.66
C THR A 76 -2.23 -26.25 -15.86
N PRO A 77 -2.43 -26.17 -14.53
CA PRO A 77 -2.62 -27.34 -13.68
C PRO A 77 -4.05 -27.92 -13.79
N SER A 78 -4.41 -28.45 -14.95
CA SER A 78 -5.66 -29.16 -15.18
C SER A 78 -5.52 -30.28 -16.22
N THR A 79 -4.83 -31.36 -15.84
CA THR A 79 -5.05 -32.77 -16.24
C THR A 79 -3.88 -33.61 -15.71
N LYS A 80 -4.13 -34.55 -14.79
CA LYS A 80 -3.11 -35.54 -14.38
C LYS A 80 -2.87 -36.54 -15.52
N PRO A 81 -1.62 -37.00 -15.75
CA PRO A 81 -1.36 -38.22 -16.50
C PRO A 81 -1.88 -39.45 -15.73
N SER A 82 -2.22 -40.52 -16.45
CA SER A 82 -2.53 -41.83 -15.87
C SER A 82 -1.26 -42.53 -15.39
N GLU A 83 -1.28 -43.07 -14.17
CA GLU A 83 -0.21 -43.93 -13.65
C GLU A 83 -0.39 -45.38 -14.13
N GLN A 84 0.60 -45.90 -14.85
CA GLN A 84 0.95 -47.32 -14.90
C GLN A 84 2.49 -47.42 -14.82
N ALA A 85 2.99 -48.57 -14.34
CA ALA A 85 4.38 -48.84 -13.93
C ALA A 85 4.81 -48.16 -12.60
N SER A 86 4.55 -48.89 -11.51
CA SER A 86 5.30 -48.81 -10.24
C SER A 86 6.24 -50.04 -10.14
N GLU A 87 7.00 -50.14 -9.03
CA GLU A 87 8.11 -51.07 -8.77
C GLU A 87 9.46 -50.54 -9.33
N VAL A 88 10.58 -50.53 -8.59
CA VAL A 88 11.08 -51.52 -7.61
C VAL A 88 11.66 -50.91 -6.32
N HIS A 89 11.54 -51.70 -5.25
CA HIS A 89 12.11 -51.69 -3.88
C HIS A 89 13.26 -50.73 -3.44
N VAL A 90 13.10 -50.31 -2.17
CA VAL A 90 14.10 -49.81 -1.22
C VAL A 90 15.04 -50.93 -0.74
N ILE A 91 16.32 -50.62 -0.52
CA ILE A 91 17.18 -51.27 0.51
C ILE A 91 17.98 -50.18 1.23
N GLU A 92 18.04 -50.28 2.57
CA GLU A 92 18.70 -49.37 3.52
C GLU A 92 20.17 -49.75 3.77
N GLY A 93 20.95 -48.90 4.47
CA GLY A 93 22.27 -49.29 4.98
C GLY A 93 23.17 -48.13 5.47
N ASP A 94 23.03 -47.78 6.74
CA ASP A 94 24.00 -47.20 7.71
C ASP A 94 25.13 -46.24 7.23
N ILE A 95 25.26 -44.98 7.69
CA ILE A 95 25.32 -44.41 9.06
C ILE A 95 26.66 -44.65 9.79
N THR A 96 27.11 -43.60 10.51
CA THR A 96 28.30 -43.44 11.39
C THR A 96 29.59 -42.90 10.73
N ASN A 97 30.33 -41.94 11.33
CA ASN A 97 30.03 -41.04 12.45
C ASN A 97 30.97 -39.79 12.48
N ALA A 98 30.49 -38.70 13.09
CA ALA A 98 31.20 -37.54 13.69
C ALA A 98 32.36 -36.84 12.91
N ALA A 99 32.30 -35.55 12.52
CA ALA A 99 32.17 -34.30 13.31
C ALA A 99 33.41 -33.96 14.17
N PRO A 100 33.70 -32.67 14.49
CA PRO A 100 33.07 -31.38 14.07
C PRO A 100 33.97 -30.67 12.99
N SER A 101 34.07 -29.35 12.76
CA SER A 101 33.49 -28.12 13.35
C SER A 101 33.46 -26.93 12.37
N THR A 102 32.32 -26.21 12.34
CA THR A 102 32.12 -24.74 12.22
C THR A 102 33.05 -23.83 11.38
N SER A 103 32.40 -23.04 10.49
CA SER A 103 32.58 -21.57 10.25
C SER A 103 33.96 -21.00 9.83
N SER A 104 34.06 -19.97 8.99
CA SER A 104 33.05 -19.21 8.22
C SER A 104 33.74 -18.29 7.21
N ASP A 105 32.96 -17.80 6.26
CA ASP A 105 33.08 -16.56 5.48
C ASP A 105 34.33 -15.66 5.64
N SER A 106 34.88 -15.37 4.46
CA SER A 106 35.36 -14.06 3.98
C SER A 106 35.99 -13.06 4.96
N GLN A 107 37.21 -12.64 4.63
CA GLN A 107 37.46 -11.23 4.32
C GLN A 107 38.72 -11.01 3.47
N ASP A 108 38.65 -9.96 2.66
CA ASP A 108 39.71 -9.11 2.11
C ASP A 108 41.19 -9.47 2.35
N ARG A 109 42.04 -9.24 1.33
CA ARG A 109 42.88 -8.02 1.31
C ARG A 109 43.70 -7.76 0.03
N ARG A 110 44.04 -6.48 -0.07
CA ARG A 110 45.05 -5.84 -0.93
C ARG A 110 46.49 -6.35 -0.63
N PRO A 111 47.49 -6.02 -1.47
CA PRO A 111 48.75 -6.76 -1.52
C PRO A 111 49.71 -6.44 -0.37
N LEU A 112 50.51 -7.43 0.02
CA LEU A 112 51.70 -7.26 0.85
C LEU A 112 52.92 -7.98 0.25
N ARG A 113 54.08 -7.37 0.45
CA ARG A 113 55.38 -7.83 -0.05
C ARG A 113 55.86 -9.10 0.67
N SER A 114 56.67 -9.86 -0.06
CA SER A 114 57.82 -10.64 0.42
C SER A 114 57.63 -11.54 1.64
N THR A 115 57.71 -12.85 1.40
CA THR A 115 58.82 -13.67 1.95
C THR A 115 58.89 -14.98 1.18
N ALA A 116 60.07 -15.30 0.65
CA ALA A 116 60.39 -16.65 0.21
C ALA A 116 61.31 -17.28 1.26
N PRO A 117 61.13 -18.57 1.57
CA PRO A 117 62.23 -19.43 1.94
C PRO A 117 62.60 -20.33 0.74
N ASP A 118 63.90 -20.46 0.48
CA ASP A 118 64.42 -21.38 -0.54
C ASP A 118 64.07 -22.85 -0.24
N LEU A 119 63.71 -23.60 -1.28
CA LEU A 119 64.18 -24.98 -1.43
C LEU A 119 64.84 -25.14 -2.80
N LYS A 120 66.05 -25.71 -2.78
CA LYS A 120 67.01 -25.71 -3.89
C LYS A 120 66.83 -26.94 -4.79
N ASP A 121 67.10 -26.75 -6.09
CA ASP A 121 67.77 -27.67 -7.04
C ASP A 121 67.31 -29.16 -7.05
N LYS A 122 67.01 -29.80 -8.20
CA LYS A 122 67.82 -29.91 -9.44
C LYS A 122 67.04 -30.74 -10.53
N PRO A 123 67.53 -31.02 -11.77
CA PRO A 123 67.32 -30.13 -12.92
C PRO A 123 66.75 -30.80 -14.21
N GLY A 124 66.26 -29.97 -15.15
CA GLY A 124 66.02 -30.33 -16.58
C GLY A 124 64.63 -30.91 -16.87
N THR A 125 63.82 -30.36 -17.79
CA THR A 125 64.17 -29.81 -19.12
C THR A 125 63.63 -28.39 -19.37
N ASN A 126 64.54 -27.44 -19.59
CA ASN A 126 64.20 -26.08 -20.01
C ASN A 126 64.14 -25.99 -21.54
N VAL A 127 62.93 -25.81 -22.07
CA VAL A 127 62.67 -25.58 -23.50
C VAL A 127 63.07 -24.15 -23.92
N PHE A 128 63.41 -23.27 -22.96
CA PHE A 128 63.89 -21.92 -23.21
C PHE A 128 65.32 -21.72 -22.71
N GLU A 129 66.19 -21.21 -23.58
CA GLU A 129 67.44 -20.56 -23.17
C GLU A 129 67.14 -19.30 -22.34
N LYS A 130 68.02 -18.94 -21.39
CA LYS A 130 67.89 -17.74 -20.53
C LYS A 130 68.17 -16.41 -21.27
N LYS A 131 67.62 -16.25 -22.48
CA LYS A 131 67.73 -15.06 -23.35
C LYS A 131 66.45 -14.22 -23.24
N CYS A 132 66.55 -12.93 -23.58
CA CYS A 132 65.35 -12.07 -23.65
C CYS A 132 64.45 -12.50 -24.82
N ILE A 133 63.21 -12.89 -24.54
CA ILE A 133 62.23 -13.38 -25.53
C ILE A 133 62.06 -12.47 -26.77
N PHE A 134 62.11 -11.14 -26.58
CA PHE A 134 61.95 -10.15 -27.66
C PHE A 134 63.20 -9.84 -28.48
N CYS A 135 64.42 -10.17 -28.01
CA CYS A 135 65.66 -9.76 -28.68
C CYS A 135 66.77 -10.82 -28.70
N LEU A 136 66.50 -12.00 -28.14
CA LEU A 136 67.34 -13.19 -28.11
C LEU A 136 68.78 -12.97 -27.59
N LYS A 137 68.98 -11.93 -26.78
CA LYS A 137 70.27 -11.59 -26.17
C LYS A 137 70.23 -11.75 -24.65
N TYR A 138 71.35 -12.21 -24.09
CA TYR A 138 71.60 -12.31 -22.64
C TYR A 138 71.83 -10.95 -21.96
N ALA A 139 72.26 -9.95 -22.74
CA ALA A 139 72.49 -8.59 -22.27
C ALA A 139 72.24 -7.59 -23.40
N ARG A 140 71.57 -6.48 -23.08
CA ARG A 140 71.40 -5.30 -23.96
C ARG A 140 71.86 -4.07 -23.19
N LYS A 141 72.65 -3.18 -23.80
CA LYS A 141 72.94 -1.85 -23.25
C LYS A 141 71.87 -0.86 -23.72
N HIS A 142 71.49 0.09 -22.86
CA HIS A 142 70.62 1.23 -23.19
C HIS A 142 71.15 2.46 -22.44
N HIS A 143 71.48 3.53 -23.17
CA HIS A 143 72.26 4.69 -22.67
C HIS A 143 73.45 4.27 -21.78
N GLY A 144 74.36 3.45 -22.33
CA GLY A 144 75.57 2.96 -21.65
C GLY A 144 75.37 1.89 -20.57
N ARG A 145 74.20 1.85 -19.90
CA ARG A 145 73.91 0.92 -18.79
C ARG A 145 73.45 -0.45 -19.31
N LYS A 146 73.92 -1.53 -18.66
CA LYS A 146 73.55 -2.92 -18.98
C LYS A 146 72.17 -3.23 -18.39
N LEU A 147 71.19 -3.54 -19.24
CA LEU A 147 69.84 -3.93 -18.83
C LEU A 147 69.88 -5.35 -18.22
N LYS A 148 69.12 -5.55 -17.13
CA LYS A 148 68.91 -6.87 -16.51
C LYS A 148 67.80 -7.64 -17.25
N LEU A 149 67.91 -8.97 -17.23
CA LEU A 149 66.81 -9.87 -17.56
C LEU A 149 65.86 -9.96 -16.36
N VAL A 150 64.57 -9.96 -16.64
CA VAL A 150 63.45 -10.04 -15.70
C VAL A 150 62.57 -11.22 -16.13
N LYS A 151 62.03 -11.99 -15.18
CA LYS A 151 61.13 -13.12 -15.45
C LYS A 151 59.70 -12.63 -15.71
N VAL A 152 58.90 -13.41 -16.42
CA VAL A 152 57.45 -13.20 -16.51
C VAL A 152 56.79 -13.79 -15.27
N GLU A 153 56.25 -12.92 -14.41
CA GLU A 153 55.69 -13.29 -13.10
C GLU A 153 54.16 -13.24 -13.05
N THR A 154 53.48 -12.84 -14.13
CA THR A 154 52.01 -12.68 -14.15
C THR A 154 51.37 -13.17 -15.44
N GLN A 155 50.23 -13.85 -15.31
CA GLN A 155 49.48 -14.40 -16.43
C GLN A 155 48.94 -13.30 -17.37
N ASN A 156 48.63 -12.13 -16.81
CA ASN A 156 48.25 -10.93 -17.55
C ASN A 156 49.41 -10.42 -18.45
N LEU A 157 50.68 -10.55 -18.01
CA LEU A 157 51.82 -10.22 -18.87
C LEU A 157 51.98 -11.21 -20.03
N GLU A 158 51.80 -12.50 -19.79
CA GLU A 158 51.79 -13.52 -20.86
C GLU A 158 50.71 -13.21 -21.91
N GLN A 159 49.46 -12.98 -21.48
CA GLN A 159 48.34 -12.65 -22.35
C GLN A 159 48.63 -11.41 -23.20
N ASN A 160 49.20 -10.36 -22.61
CA ASN A 160 49.59 -9.15 -23.35
C ASN A 160 50.71 -9.42 -24.38
N VAL A 161 51.71 -10.25 -24.06
CA VAL A 161 52.77 -10.61 -25.03
C VAL A 161 52.21 -11.43 -26.19
N ARG A 162 51.33 -12.40 -25.92
CA ARG A 162 50.63 -13.17 -26.97
C ARG A 162 49.80 -12.25 -27.87
N LYS A 163 49.03 -11.35 -27.27
CA LYS A 163 48.23 -10.36 -27.99
C LYS A 163 49.11 -9.46 -28.87
N PHE A 164 50.17 -8.85 -28.31
CA PHE A 164 51.06 -7.98 -29.08
C PHE A 164 51.80 -8.71 -30.21
N ALA A 165 52.07 -10.01 -30.07
CA ALA A 165 52.66 -10.82 -31.14
C ALA A 165 51.66 -11.07 -32.30
N ILE A 166 50.37 -11.25 -31.98
CA ILE A 166 49.28 -11.30 -32.98
C ILE A 166 49.11 -9.92 -33.64
N ASP A 167 49.00 -8.84 -32.85
CA ASP A 167 48.81 -7.46 -33.32
C ASP A 167 49.97 -6.99 -34.23
N LEU A 168 51.17 -7.58 -34.10
CA LEU A 168 52.37 -7.31 -34.92
C LEU A 168 52.62 -8.34 -36.04
N ASN A 169 51.80 -9.39 -36.14
CA ASN A 169 52.01 -10.55 -37.02
C ASN A 169 53.43 -11.17 -36.91
N ASP A 170 53.97 -11.24 -35.69
CA ASP A 170 55.30 -11.80 -35.40
C ASP A 170 55.22 -13.33 -35.28
N GLU A 171 55.03 -14.01 -36.41
CA GLU A 171 54.91 -15.48 -36.52
C GLU A 171 56.07 -16.19 -35.81
N ALA A 172 57.29 -15.69 -35.98
CA ALA A 172 58.48 -16.23 -35.33
C ALA A 172 58.41 -16.16 -33.80
N LEU A 173 57.78 -15.15 -33.20
CA LEU A 173 57.50 -15.12 -31.77
C LEU A 173 56.32 -16.02 -31.40
N LEU A 174 55.24 -16.02 -32.19
CA LEU A 174 54.04 -16.83 -31.96
C LEU A 174 54.35 -18.33 -31.89
N ASP A 175 55.16 -18.86 -32.81
CA ASP A 175 55.58 -20.27 -32.78
C ASP A 175 56.46 -20.58 -31.57
N ARG A 176 57.40 -19.70 -31.22
CA ARG A 176 58.24 -19.86 -30.01
C ARG A 176 57.41 -19.95 -28.73
N ILE A 177 56.27 -19.27 -28.65
CA ILE A 177 55.43 -19.21 -27.44
C ILE A 177 54.23 -20.17 -27.45
N ARG A 178 54.07 -20.96 -28.52
CA ARG A 178 52.94 -21.88 -28.72
C ARG A 178 53.00 -23.03 -27.72
N GLY A 179 51.98 -23.14 -26.87
CA GLY A 179 51.93 -24.18 -25.81
C GLY A 179 52.85 -23.95 -24.61
N VAL A 180 53.47 -22.77 -24.48
CA VAL A 180 54.43 -22.45 -23.41
C VAL A 180 53.77 -21.62 -22.30
N ASP A 181 53.67 -22.16 -21.08
CA ASP A 181 53.35 -21.35 -19.89
C ASP A 181 54.59 -20.50 -19.50
N PHE A 182 54.43 -19.17 -19.47
CA PHE A 182 55.58 -18.27 -19.27
C PHE A 182 56.09 -18.24 -17.83
N ILE A 183 55.21 -18.53 -16.87
CA ILE A 183 55.51 -18.54 -15.45
C ILE A 183 56.22 -19.85 -15.11
N ALA A 184 55.63 -20.99 -15.51
CA ALA A 184 56.17 -22.32 -15.27
C ALA A 184 57.49 -22.60 -16.02
N LYS A 185 57.76 -21.92 -17.15
CA LYS A 185 59.04 -22.01 -17.89
C LYS A 185 60.00 -20.83 -17.64
N GLU A 186 59.74 -20.00 -16.62
CA GLU A 186 60.60 -18.86 -16.22
C GLU A 186 61.01 -17.92 -17.36
N VAL A 187 60.12 -17.63 -18.31
CA VAL A 187 60.45 -16.88 -19.53
C VAL A 187 61.03 -15.49 -19.19
N THR A 188 62.20 -15.16 -19.73
CA THR A 188 62.91 -13.91 -19.41
C THR A 188 62.84 -12.83 -20.50
N TYR A 189 62.87 -11.55 -20.11
CA TYR A 189 62.90 -10.39 -20.99
C TYR A 189 63.68 -9.20 -20.41
N HIS A 190 64.20 -8.28 -21.22
CA HIS A 190 64.68 -6.98 -20.74
C HIS A 190 63.50 -5.99 -20.65
N SER A 191 63.36 -5.25 -19.55
CA SER A 191 62.23 -4.30 -19.38
C SER A 191 62.08 -3.31 -20.54
N GLN A 192 63.19 -2.77 -21.05
CA GLN A 192 63.16 -1.89 -22.22
C GLN A 192 62.71 -2.62 -23.50
N CYS A 193 63.10 -3.88 -23.70
CA CYS A 193 62.64 -4.67 -24.85
C CYS A 193 61.12 -4.88 -24.82
N ARG A 194 60.52 -5.12 -23.64
CA ARG A 194 59.06 -5.16 -23.50
C ARG A 194 58.43 -3.83 -23.89
N ILE A 195 58.94 -2.72 -23.36
CA ILE A 195 58.42 -1.37 -23.66
C ILE A 195 58.55 -1.06 -25.16
N ASP A 196 59.68 -1.40 -25.80
CA ASP A 196 59.91 -1.22 -27.23
C ASP A 196 59.00 -2.11 -28.10
N TYR A 197 58.63 -3.30 -27.60
CA TYR A 197 57.74 -4.24 -28.30
C TYR A 197 56.27 -3.84 -28.16
N GLN A 198 55.83 -3.50 -26.95
CA GLN A 198 54.51 -2.93 -26.67
C GLN A 198 54.30 -1.63 -27.43
N LYS A 199 55.27 -0.71 -27.43
CA LYS A 199 55.20 0.53 -28.23
C LYS A 199 54.98 0.25 -29.70
N ARG A 200 55.65 -0.76 -30.29
CA ARG A 200 55.46 -1.17 -31.68
C ARG A 200 54.03 -1.69 -31.94
N ALA A 201 53.53 -2.58 -31.08
CA ALA A 201 52.14 -3.07 -31.17
C ALA A 201 51.09 -1.95 -30.98
N GLU A 202 51.42 -0.89 -30.23
CA GLU A 202 50.58 0.28 -30.05
C GLU A 202 50.68 1.32 -31.19
N VAL A 203 51.68 1.27 -32.08
CA VAL A 203 51.84 2.27 -33.17
C VAL A 203 50.59 2.39 -34.06
N PRO A 204 49.93 1.29 -34.50
CA PRO A 204 48.70 1.38 -35.29
C PRO A 204 47.54 2.12 -34.60
N ASN A 205 47.56 2.22 -33.27
CA ASN A 205 46.52 2.86 -32.46
C ASN A 205 46.92 4.24 -31.90
N ARG A 206 48.07 4.81 -32.29
CA ARG A 206 48.59 6.08 -31.73
C ARG A 206 48.13 7.37 -32.45
N THR A 207 47.08 7.31 -33.26
CA THR A 207 46.41 8.48 -33.86
C THR A 207 45.27 9.07 -33.03
N LYS A 208 45.16 8.73 -31.73
CA LYS A 208 44.24 9.40 -30.77
C LYS A 208 44.95 9.85 -29.49
N GLY A 209 45.84 10.84 -29.64
CA GLY A 209 45.98 11.86 -28.59
C GLY A 209 44.65 12.60 -28.41
N LYS A 210 44.44 13.28 -27.27
CA LYS A 210 43.24 14.11 -27.07
C LYS A 210 43.12 15.10 -28.23
N ALA A 211 42.08 14.95 -29.05
CA ALA A 211 41.84 15.82 -30.20
C ALA A 211 41.77 17.27 -29.73
N SER A 212 42.66 18.12 -30.25
CA SER A 212 42.53 19.57 -30.03
C SER A 212 41.21 20.07 -30.64
N PRO A 213 40.68 21.24 -30.23
CA PRO A 213 39.44 21.78 -30.79
C PRO A 213 39.44 21.77 -32.33
N TRP A 214 40.56 22.15 -32.95
CA TRP A 214 40.77 22.07 -34.40
C TRP A 214 40.59 20.66 -35.00
N HIS A 215 41.10 19.61 -34.34
CA HIS A 215 40.91 18.24 -34.82
C HIS A 215 39.44 17.80 -34.75
N LYS A 216 38.71 18.19 -33.69
CA LYS A 216 37.27 17.93 -33.58
C LYS A 216 36.49 18.66 -34.68
N ILE A 217 36.75 19.96 -34.86
CA ILE A 217 36.15 20.79 -35.91
C ILE A 217 36.39 20.16 -37.29
N ARG A 218 37.63 19.76 -37.60
CA ARG A 218 37.97 19.13 -38.88
C ARG A 218 37.25 17.80 -39.09
N GLU A 219 37.22 16.92 -38.08
CA GLU A 219 36.52 15.64 -38.13
C GLU A 219 35.00 15.82 -38.29
N SER A 220 34.43 16.88 -37.68
CA SER A 220 33.03 17.28 -37.89
C SER A 220 32.76 17.77 -39.32
N HIS A 221 33.61 18.65 -39.86
CA HIS A 221 33.50 19.13 -41.25
C HIS A 221 33.64 18.00 -42.28
N GLU A 222 34.49 17.01 -42.01
CA GLU A 222 34.70 15.83 -42.86
C GLU A 222 33.46 14.95 -42.91
N LYS A 223 32.92 14.57 -41.74
CA LYS A 223 31.68 13.76 -41.64
C LYS A 223 30.46 14.48 -42.19
N ALA A 224 30.27 15.75 -41.84
CA ALA A 224 29.16 16.55 -42.35
C ALA A 224 29.23 16.70 -43.89
N PHE A 225 30.43 16.77 -44.45
CA PHE A 225 30.62 16.86 -45.89
C PHE A 225 30.34 15.53 -46.59
N GLY A 226 30.73 14.39 -46.00
CA GLY A 226 30.33 13.08 -46.50
C GLY A 226 28.80 12.90 -46.55
N ILE A 227 28.09 13.38 -45.53
CA ILE A 227 26.62 13.30 -45.45
C ILE A 227 25.95 14.20 -46.52
N ILE A 228 26.38 15.47 -46.66
CA ILE A 228 25.78 16.36 -47.66
C ILE A 228 26.11 15.93 -49.10
N CYS A 229 27.30 15.38 -49.36
CA CYS A 229 27.63 14.77 -50.64
C CYS A 229 26.69 13.59 -50.93
N LYS A 230 26.46 12.70 -49.97
CA LYS A 230 25.50 11.60 -50.17
C LYS A 230 24.09 12.12 -50.48
N PHE A 231 23.62 13.15 -49.78
CA PHE A 231 22.33 13.79 -50.06
C PHE A 231 22.26 14.42 -51.46
N ILE A 232 23.35 15.04 -51.94
CA ILE A 232 23.43 15.61 -53.30
C ILE A 232 23.40 14.51 -54.36
N GLN A 233 24.11 13.40 -54.12
CA GLN A 233 24.10 12.22 -54.99
C GLN A 233 22.68 11.64 -55.14
N GLU A 234 22.00 11.37 -54.03
CA GLU A 234 20.63 10.83 -54.03
C GLU A 234 19.62 11.87 -54.57
N SER A 235 19.58 13.08 -54.00
CA SER A 235 18.48 14.02 -54.25
C SER A 235 18.65 14.91 -55.49
N ILE A 236 19.88 15.17 -55.96
CA ILE A 236 20.13 16.01 -57.15
C ILE A 236 20.52 15.18 -58.36
N ILE A 237 21.41 14.20 -58.20
CA ILE A 237 21.94 13.43 -59.34
C ILE A 237 21.00 12.26 -59.69
N GLU A 238 20.44 11.56 -58.70
CA GLU A 238 19.55 10.41 -58.94
C GLU A 238 18.06 10.83 -59.05
N ASP A 239 17.56 11.66 -58.15
CA ASP A 239 16.16 12.14 -58.15
C ASP A 239 15.92 13.42 -59.01
N GLU A 240 16.95 13.97 -59.67
CA GLU A 240 16.91 15.19 -60.52
C GLU A 240 16.31 16.48 -59.86
N ASN A 241 16.25 16.58 -58.51
CA ASN A 241 15.74 17.79 -57.85
C ASN A 241 16.73 18.96 -57.92
N VAL A 242 16.19 20.18 -57.94
CA VAL A 242 16.96 21.42 -57.98
C VAL A 242 17.00 22.10 -56.61
N TYR A 243 18.17 22.57 -56.20
CA TYR A 243 18.33 23.35 -54.97
C TYR A 243 19.14 24.62 -55.21
N THR A 244 18.82 25.68 -54.48
CA THR A 244 19.72 26.81 -54.34
C THR A 244 20.92 26.41 -53.47
N THR A 245 22.07 26.99 -53.77
CA THR A 245 23.29 26.76 -52.98
C THR A 245 23.09 27.18 -51.52
N LYS A 246 22.27 28.21 -51.26
CA LYS A 246 21.95 28.65 -49.90
C LYS A 246 21.19 27.58 -49.10
N GLU A 247 20.30 26.82 -49.73
CA GLU A 247 19.60 25.71 -49.06
C GLU A 247 20.55 24.56 -48.73
N LEU A 248 21.41 24.16 -49.67
CA LEU A 248 22.43 23.13 -49.45
C LEU A 248 23.45 23.55 -48.39
N TYR A 249 23.84 24.82 -48.36
CA TYR A 249 24.73 25.39 -47.35
C TYR A 249 24.07 25.42 -45.97
N ASN A 250 22.82 25.85 -45.86
CA ASN A 250 22.07 25.81 -44.60
C ASN A 250 21.93 24.37 -44.08
N GLN A 251 21.64 23.42 -44.97
CA GLN A 251 21.58 21.99 -44.63
C GLN A 251 22.94 21.45 -44.19
N TYR A 252 24.04 21.84 -44.86
CA TYR A 252 25.40 21.51 -44.43
C TYR A 252 25.73 22.06 -43.04
N MET A 253 25.42 23.32 -42.77
CA MET A 253 25.67 23.95 -41.46
C MET A 253 24.81 23.31 -40.35
N ALA A 254 23.58 22.87 -40.65
CA ALA A 254 22.75 22.11 -39.71
C ALA A 254 23.35 20.73 -39.38
N ILE A 255 23.81 19.98 -40.40
CA ILE A 255 24.51 18.70 -40.21
C ILE A 255 25.83 18.92 -39.45
N LEU A 256 26.57 19.99 -39.76
CA LEU A 256 27.83 20.31 -39.09
C LEU A 256 27.63 20.57 -37.59
N LEU A 257 26.60 21.34 -37.23
CA LEU A 257 26.24 21.61 -35.84
C LEU A 257 25.84 20.33 -35.09
N GLU A 258 25.06 19.46 -35.71
CA GLU A 258 24.67 18.14 -35.17
C GLU A 258 25.88 17.23 -34.96
N VAL A 259 26.75 17.10 -35.96
CA VAL A 259 27.97 16.30 -35.86
C VAL A 259 28.89 16.89 -34.78
N TYR A 260 29.04 18.21 -34.67
CA TYR A 260 29.89 18.85 -33.67
C TYR A 260 29.36 18.73 -32.23
N THR A 261 28.07 18.94 -32.01
CA THR A 261 27.43 18.74 -30.69
C THR A 261 27.51 17.29 -30.20
N SER A 262 27.68 16.31 -31.10
CA SER A 262 28.00 14.93 -30.72
C SER A 262 29.43 14.71 -30.19
N PHE A 263 30.35 15.68 -30.33
CA PHE A 263 31.77 15.59 -29.93
C PHE A 263 32.24 16.67 -28.93
N SER A 264 31.42 17.66 -28.60
CA SER A 264 31.79 18.79 -27.72
C SER A 264 30.68 19.18 -26.75
N GLU A 265 31.05 19.55 -25.53
CA GLU A 265 30.12 20.09 -24.51
C GLU A 265 29.93 21.62 -24.65
N ASP A 266 30.88 22.31 -25.30
CA ASP A 266 30.79 23.75 -25.59
C ASP A 266 29.92 24.00 -26.83
N GLY A 267 28.67 24.44 -26.60
CA GLY A 267 27.64 24.63 -27.63
C GLY A 267 27.63 25.99 -28.34
N SER A 268 28.76 26.69 -28.44
CA SER A 268 28.80 27.99 -29.14
C SER A 268 28.76 27.84 -30.67
N GLN A 269 27.90 28.63 -31.33
CA GLN A 269 27.79 28.60 -32.80
C GLN A 269 28.96 29.27 -33.53
N ASP A 270 29.69 30.14 -32.83
CA ASP A 270 30.72 31.03 -33.40
C ASP A 270 32.03 30.30 -33.80
N VAL A 271 32.10 28.98 -33.54
CA VAL A 271 33.26 28.13 -33.83
C VAL A 271 33.49 27.93 -35.35
N PHE A 272 32.50 28.23 -36.19
CA PHE A 272 32.53 27.98 -37.64
C PHE A 272 32.53 29.23 -38.52
N GLY A 273 32.68 30.44 -37.96
CA GLY A 273 32.47 31.71 -38.67
C GLY A 273 33.26 31.90 -39.97
N ASP A 274 34.45 31.28 -40.07
CA ASP A 274 35.33 31.38 -41.25
C ASP A 274 34.86 30.55 -42.47
N PHE A 275 33.92 29.62 -42.29
CA PHE A 275 33.44 28.76 -43.38
C PHE A 275 32.23 29.40 -44.07
N THR A 276 32.42 29.90 -45.30
CA THR A 276 31.40 30.64 -46.04
C THR A 276 30.70 29.78 -47.10
N ILE A 277 29.58 30.29 -47.62
CA ILE A 277 28.87 29.65 -48.75
C ILE A 277 29.76 29.45 -49.98
N PHE A 278 30.71 30.35 -50.24
CA PHE A 278 31.69 30.22 -51.33
C PHE A 278 32.71 29.09 -51.09
N HIS A 279 33.16 28.92 -49.83
CA HIS A 279 34.01 27.78 -49.45
C HIS A 279 33.28 26.44 -49.64
N PHE A 280 31.97 26.42 -49.40
CA PHE A 280 31.10 25.27 -49.62
C PHE A 280 30.87 24.96 -51.11
N GLU A 281 30.50 25.98 -51.92
CA GLU A 281 30.34 25.88 -53.38
C GLU A 281 31.55 25.22 -54.04
N ARG A 282 32.74 25.81 -53.82
CA ARG A 282 33.97 25.32 -54.42
C ARG A 282 34.29 23.88 -53.99
N LYS A 283 33.91 23.50 -52.77
CA LYS A 283 34.15 22.14 -52.24
C LYS A 283 33.21 21.10 -52.87
N ILE A 284 31.96 21.44 -53.15
CA ILE A 284 31.01 20.58 -53.87
C ILE A 284 31.42 20.40 -55.32
N VAL A 285 31.68 21.49 -56.04
CA VAL A 285 32.03 21.45 -57.47
C VAL A 285 33.32 20.64 -57.68
N ASN A 286 34.31 20.80 -56.81
CA ASN A 286 35.55 20.00 -56.85
C ASN A 286 35.35 18.51 -56.53
N PHE A 287 34.26 18.11 -55.86
CA PHE A 287 34.02 16.71 -55.47
C PHE A 287 33.22 15.93 -56.52
N PHE A 288 32.19 16.55 -57.09
CA PHE A 288 31.32 15.91 -58.08
C PHE A 288 31.75 16.11 -59.53
N GLY A 289 32.51 17.17 -59.81
CA GLY A 289 32.85 17.60 -61.16
C GLY A 289 31.71 18.32 -61.87
N THR A 290 32.07 19.15 -62.86
CA THR A 290 31.12 19.88 -63.71
C THR A 290 30.46 18.99 -64.77
N ASP A 291 30.86 17.72 -64.86
CA ASP A 291 30.25 16.69 -65.68
C ASP A 291 28.93 16.17 -65.10
N LYS A 292 28.73 16.28 -63.77
CA LYS A 292 27.53 15.78 -63.07
C LYS A 292 26.65 16.88 -62.48
N LEU A 293 27.23 17.99 -62.04
CA LEU A 293 26.50 19.10 -61.45
C LEU A 293 26.78 20.40 -62.20
N THR A 294 25.71 21.13 -62.53
CA THR A 294 25.80 22.44 -63.16
C THR A 294 25.43 23.52 -62.15
N LEU A 295 26.30 24.53 -62.03
CA LEU A 295 26.09 25.70 -61.19
C LEU A 295 25.65 26.89 -62.06
N LEU A 296 24.38 27.28 -61.98
CA LEU A 296 23.92 28.50 -62.65
C LEU A 296 24.06 29.70 -61.71
N SER A 297 24.92 30.64 -62.08
CA SER A 297 25.11 31.90 -61.35
C SER A 297 24.00 32.90 -61.71
N SER A 298 23.22 33.35 -60.71
CA SER A 298 22.14 34.32 -60.92
C SER A 298 22.39 35.61 -60.13
N ASN A 299 22.55 36.72 -60.84
CA ASN A 299 22.86 38.04 -60.29
C ASN A 299 21.77 38.64 -59.39
N THR A 300 20.55 38.07 -59.38
CA THR A 300 19.40 38.63 -58.64
C THR A 300 18.72 37.67 -57.66
N LYS A 301 18.95 36.36 -57.76
CA LYS A 301 18.28 35.35 -56.90
C LYS A 301 19.21 34.28 -56.30
N GLY A 302 20.52 34.34 -56.55
CA GLY A 302 21.52 33.43 -55.98
C GLY A 302 21.75 32.15 -56.80
N ASN A 303 22.88 31.47 -56.53
CA ASN A 303 23.37 30.37 -57.34
C ASN A 303 22.55 29.08 -57.16
N ILE A 304 22.26 28.38 -58.27
CA ILE A 304 21.44 27.16 -58.32
C ILE A 304 22.30 25.97 -58.70
N ILE A 305 22.09 24.82 -58.06
CA ILE A 305 22.77 23.55 -58.33
C ILE A 305 21.73 22.51 -58.77
N TYR A 306 21.99 21.86 -59.90
CA TYR A 306 21.14 20.85 -60.52
C TYR A 306 21.96 19.82 -61.33
N ASN A 307 21.33 18.72 -61.74
CA ASN A 307 21.96 17.69 -62.58
C ASN A 307 22.30 18.25 -63.97
N ASN A 308 23.51 17.97 -64.47
CA ASN A 308 23.96 18.40 -65.78
C ASN A 308 23.12 17.84 -66.96
N THR A 309 22.32 16.79 -66.76
CA THR A 309 21.36 16.27 -67.76
C THR A 309 20.10 17.13 -67.93
N MET A 310 19.79 18.02 -66.96
CA MET A 310 18.55 18.79 -66.92
C MET A 310 18.67 20.11 -67.69
N ASN A 311 17.61 20.48 -68.41
CA ASN A 311 17.53 21.72 -69.17
C ASN A 311 17.54 22.97 -68.25
N VAL A 312 18.26 24.02 -68.66
CA VAL A 312 18.42 25.28 -67.90
C VAL A 312 17.09 25.95 -67.62
N GLU A 313 16.16 25.99 -68.58
CA GLU A 313 14.84 26.61 -68.36
C GLU A 313 14.01 25.85 -67.32
N ASP A 314 14.07 24.53 -67.33
CA ASP A 314 13.30 23.69 -66.41
C ASP A 314 13.93 23.69 -65.02
N ALA A 315 15.26 23.78 -64.93
CA ALA A 315 15.96 24.00 -63.66
C ALA A 315 15.60 25.35 -63.01
N ILE A 316 15.45 26.42 -63.81
CA ILE A 316 15.00 27.75 -63.33
C ILE A 316 13.53 27.71 -62.89
N LYS A 317 12.66 27.01 -63.63
CA LYS A 317 11.23 26.83 -63.26
C LYS A 317 11.10 26.08 -61.93
N GLU A 318 11.84 24.99 -61.74
CA GLU A 318 11.79 24.19 -60.51
C GLU A 318 12.33 24.98 -59.31
N ALA A 319 13.52 25.60 -59.46
CA ALA A 319 14.18 26.37 -58.40
C ALA A 319 13.37 27.58 -57.88
N PHE A 320 12.55 28.20 -58.74
CA PHE A 320 11.81 29.43 -58.42
C PHE A 320 10.29 29.28 -58.55
N SER A 321 9.77 28.06 -58.59
CA SER A 321 8.32 27.81 -58.56
C SER A 321 7.69 28.43 -57.30
N GLU A 322 6.56 29.13 -57.45
CA GLU A 322 5.80 29.63 -56.28
C GLU A 322 5.31 28.47 -55.39
N ASN A 323 5.11 27.31 -56.02
CA ASN A 323 4.93 26.00 -55.40
C ASN A 323 6.24 25.33 -54.93
N ARG A 324 7.20 26.12 -54.44
CA ARG A 324 8.40 25.65 -53.71
C ARG A 324 7.99 24.51 -52.77
N SER A 325 8.49 23.31 -53.06
CA SER A 325 8.02 22.03 -52.51
C SER A 325 7.69 22.14 -51.03
N ILE A 326 6.48 21.74 -50.63
CA ILE A 326 6.01 21.82 -49.23
C ILE A 326 7.01 21.16 -48.27
N LYS A 327 7.70 20.11 -48.74
CA LYS A 327 8.79 19.42 -48.02
C LYS A 327 9.95 20.36 -47.64
N ALA A 328 10.34 21.28 -48.54
CA ALA A 328 11.42 22.25 -48.28
C ALA A 328 11.03 23.27 -47.20
N LYS A 329 9.80 23.79 -47.26
CA LYS A 329 9.28 24.71 -46.22
C LYS A 329 9.23 24.03 -44.84
N ILE A 330 8.81 22.77 -44.78
CA ILE A 330 8.85 21.97 -43.54
C ILE A 330 10.28 21.77 -43.03
N ARG A 331 11.23 21.43 -43.91
CA ARG A 331 12.65 21.25 -43.57
C ARG A 331 13.27 22.52 -42.99
N ASP A 332 13.05 23.68 -43.63
CA ASP A 332 13.59 24.96 -43.18
C ASP A 332 13.01 25.34 -41.79
N THR A 333 11.70 25.18 -41.58
CA THR A 333 11.07 25.37 -40.25
C THR A 333 11.66 24.42 -39.20
N ALA A 334 11.86 23.15 -39.53
CA ALA A 334 12.46 22.18 -38.61
C ALA A 334 13.89 22.54 -38.22
N TYR A 335 14.69 23.09 -39.14
CA TYR A 335 16.05 23.57 -38.83
C TYR A 335 16.05 24.83 -37.96
N ILE A 336 15.10 25.76 -38.15
CA ILE A 336 14.93 26.91 -37.26
C ILE A 336 14.63 26.42 -35.83
N LEU A 337 13.63 25.56 -35.66
CA LEU A 337 13.26 25.02 -34.34
C LEU A 337 14.39 24.21 -33.69
N ARG A 338 15.14 23.42 -34.49
CA ARG A 338 16.31 22.67 -34.01
C ARG A 338 17.43 23.61 -33.55
N LYS A 339 17.66 24.72 -34.27
CA LYS A 339 18.64 25.75 -33.90
C LYS A 339 18.27 26.41 -32.56
N GLU A 340 17.02 26.82 -32.40
CA GLU A 340 16.53 27.42 -31.14
C GLU A 340 16.73 26.47 -29.96
N ILE A 341 16.34 25.20 -30.09
CA ILE A 341 16.49 24.18 -29.03
C ILE A 341 17.96 23.95 -28.64
N LEU A 342 18.87 23.87 -29.61
CA LEU A 342 20.29 23.59 -29.32
C LEU A 342 21.04 24.80 -28.74
N ASN A 343 20.50 26.00 -28.88
CA ASN A 343 21.07 27.25 -28.37
C ASN A 343 20.55 27.65 -26.98
N VAL A 344 19.59 26.93 -26.39
CA VAL A 344 18.98 27.32 -25.11
C VAL A 344 20.01 27.34 -23.98
N PRO A 345 20.10 28.42 -23.17
CA PRO A 345 20.98 28.47 -22.02
C PRO A 345 20.58 27.38 -21.01
N LYS A 346 21.54 26.51 -20.68
CA LYS A 346 21.33 25.37 -19.79
C LYS A 346 21.76 25.70 -18.35
N SER A 347 20.81 25.65 -17.42
CA SER A 347 21.13 25.61 -15.99
C SER A 347 21.57 24.19 -15.62
N THR A 348 22.74 24.06 -14.98
CA THR A 348 23.17 22.75 -14.45
C THR A 348 22.50 22.50 -13.11
N LEU A 349 21.90 21.31 -12.94
CA LEU A 349 21.27 20.93 -11.66
C LEU A 349 22.29 21.01 -10.52
N SER A 350 21.92 21.71 -9.45
CA SER A 350 22.72 21.93 -8.24
C SER A 350 23.36 20.63 -7.69
N SER A 351 24.51 20.81 -7.04
CA SER A 351 25.17 19.78 -6.22
C SER A 351 24.38 19.51 -4.92
N LYS A 352 23.73 20.53 -4.36
CA LYS A 352 22.68 20.42 -3.34
C LYS A 352 21.32 20.43 -4.04
N LEU A 353 20.84 19.24 -4.42
CA LEU A 353 19.64 19.09 -5.24
C LEU A 353 18.37 19.26 -4.41
N THR A 354 17.49 20.18 -4.81
CA THR A 354 16.17 20.41 -4.21
C THR A 354 15.05 19.79 -5.04
N VAL A 355 13.83 19.76 -4.50
CA VAL A 355 12.63 19.40 -5.27
C VAL A 355 12.36 20.45 -6.36
N GLN A 356 12.62 21.73 -6.08
CA GLN A 356 12.34 22.81 -7.03
C GLN A 356 13.30 22.79 -8.24
N ASP A 357 14.57 22.43 -8.06
CA ASP A 357 15.50 22.18 -9.18
C ASP A 357 14.95 21.11 -10.16
N ILE A 358 14.25 20.10 -9.63
CA ILE A 358 13.65 19.00 -10.43
C ILE A 358 12.37 19.46 -11.14
N ILE A 359 11.55 20.27 -10.47
CA ILE A 359 10.31 20.84 -11.02
C ILE A 359 10.61 21.88 -12.10
N GLN A 360 11.66 22.68 -11.95
CA GLN A 360 12.10 23.66 -12.94
C GLN A 360 12.83 23.00 -14.13
N GLY A 361 13.75 22.06 -13.86
CA GLY A 361 14.58 21.41 -14.87
C GLY A 361 15.76 22.25 -15.37
N GLU A 362 16.53 21.70 -16.31
CA GLU A 362 17.79 22.27 -16.80
C GLU A 362 17.62 23.41 -17.84
N ALA A 363 16.39 23.66 -18.33
CA ALA A 363 16.09 24.71 -19.30
C ALA A 363 14.57 24.93 -19.46
N SER A 364 14.18 26.16 -19.79
CA SER A 364 12.84 26.49 -20.30
C SER A 364 12.73 26.15 -21.79
N VAL A 365 11.51 25.84 -22.25
CA VAL A 365 11.22 25.60 -23.68
C VAL A 365 11.19 26.94 -24.42
N PRO A 366 11.81 27.08 -25.62
CA PRO A 366 11.71 28.30 -26.42
C PRO A 366 10.29 28.59 -26.93
N ASP A 367 9.91 29.86 -26.93
CA ASP A 367 8.57 30.30 -27.37
C ASP A 367 8.25 29.86 -28.81
N LEU A 368 9.21 29.92 -29.73
CA LEU A 368 9.04 29.43 -31.11
C LEU A 368 8.66 27.95 -31.20
N VAL A 369 9.11 27.11 -30.25
CA VAL A 369 8.74 25.70 -30.17
C VAL A 369 7.34 25.54 -29.59
N ILE A 370 6.97 26.34 -28.59
CA ILE A 370 5.61 26.40 -28.04
C ILE A 370 4.62 26.85 -29.11
N ASP A 371 4.92 27.91 -29.86
CA ASP A 371 4.12 28.44 -30.95
C ASP A 371 3.94 27.41 -32.07
N PHE A 372 5.02 26.73 -32.49
CA PHE A 372 4.92 25.66 -33.49
C PHE A 372 3.94 24.57 -33.08
N PHE A 373 4.07 24.03 -31.86
CA PHE A 373 3.14 23.00 -31.38
C PHE A 373 1.74 23.54 -31.08
N THR A 374 1.59 24.83 -30.75
CA THR A 374 0.29 25.51 -30.62
C THR A 374 -0.47 25.53 -31.94
N HIS A 375 0.20 25.91 -33.04
CA HIS A 375 -0.41 25.89 -34.37
C HIS A 375 -0.63 24.46 -34.88
N LEU A 376 0.30 23.54 -34.65
CA LEU A 376 0.19 22.14 -35.08
C LEU A 376 -0.95 21.38 -34.38
N LEU A 377 -1.15 21.59 -33.07
CA LEU A 377 -2.15 20.86 -32.27
C LEU A 377 -3.48 21.63 -32.13
N GLY A 378 -3.46 22.96 -32.18
CA GLY A 378 -4.66 23.80 -32.21
C GLY A 378 -5.34 23.83 -33.59
N GLY A 379 -4.55 23.71 -34.66
CA GLY A 379 -5.01 23.95 -36.02
C GLY A 379 -5.30 25.44 -36.28
N PRO A 380 -6.08 25.78 -37.31
CA PRO A 380 -6.38 27.17 -37.67
C PRO A 380 -7.30 27.90 -36.68
N ASP A 381 -8.03 27.19 -35.81
CA ASP A 381 -8.86 27.80 -34.76
C ASP A 381 -8.02 28.06 -33.50
N GLN A 382 -7.50 29.29 -33.37
CA GLN A 382 -6.67 29.73 -32.24
C GLN A 382 -7.30 29.50 -30.86
N ARG A 383 -8.64 29.37 -30.76
CA ARG A 383 -9.31 29.08 -29.47
C ARG A 383 -9.01 27.67 -28.97
N ARG A 384 -8.77 26.72 -29.88
CA ARG A 384 -8.45 25.32 -29.53
C ARG A 384 -7.10 25.20 -28.83
N GLY A 385 -6.09 25.94 -29.29
CA GLY A 385 -4.75 25.97 -28.68
C GLY A 385 -4.77 26.47 -27.23
N LYS A 386 -5.67 27.40 -26.91
CA LYS A 386 -5.81 28.04 -25.58
C LYS A 386 -6.58 27.21 -24.54
N THR A 387 -7.15 26.06 -24.91
CA THR A 387 -7.81 25.19 -23.92
C THR A 387 -6.78 24.53 -23.01
N GLU A 388 -7.03 24.49 -21.70
CA GLU A 388 -6.12 23.95 -20.68
C GLU A 388 -5.58 22.55 -21.06
N LYS A 389 -6.47 21.66 -21.54
CA LYS A 389 -6.13 20.32 -22.04
C LYS A 389 -5.10 20.33 -23.18
N ASN A 390 -5.19 21.31 -24.08
CA ASN A 390 -4.24 21.45 -25.19
C ASN A 390 -2.96 22.18 -24.75
N VAL A 391 -3.04 23.20 -23.90
CA VAL A 391 -1.86 23.84 -23.29
C VAL A 391 -0.97 22.81 -22.59
N ARG A 392 -1.57 21.89 -21.81
CA ARG A 392 -0.85 20.74 -21.22
C ARG A 392 -0.16 19.86 -22.25
N LYS A 393 -0.84 19.52 -23.35
CA LYS A 393 -0.27 18.69 -24.43
C LYS A 393 0.85 19.41 -25.18
N ILE A 394 0.69 20.69 -25.48
CA ILE A 394 1.68 21.55 -26.13
C ILE A 394 2.94 21.59 -25.28
N SER A 395 2.84 21.99 -24.01
CA SER A 395 3.98 21.99 -23.07
C SER A 395 4.66 20.62 -22.98
N SER A 396 3.87 19.55 -22.87
CA SER A 396 4.36 18.17 -22.78
C SER A 396 5.13 17.72 -24.03
N ILE A 397 4.67 18.07 -25.24
CA ILE A 397 5.30 17.67 -26.51
C ILE A 397 6.47 18.59 -26.87
N SER A 398 6.40 19.90 -26.58
CA SER A 398 7.54 20.81 -26.77
C SER A 398 8.73 20.43 -25.89
N GLN A 399 8.48 19.93 -24.68
CA GLN A 399 9.50 19.37 -23.81
C GLN A 399 10.10 18.05 -24.36
N ASP A 400 9.29 17.17 -24.97
CA ASP A 400 9.80 15.98 -25.66
C ASP A 400 10.65 16.36 -26.87
N ALA A 401 10.23 17.35 -27.65
CA ALA A 401 11.03 17.88 -28.75
C ALA A 401 12.39 18.38 -28.23
N MET A 402 12.42 19.20 -27.17
CA MET A 402 13.65 19.71 -26.57
C MET A 402 14.59 18.59 -26.07
N TYR A 403 14.05 17.59 -25.36
CA TYR A 403 14.84 16.47 -24.84
C TYR A 403 15.40 15.59 -25.96
N ASN A 404 14.59 15.23 -26.96
CA ASN A 404 15.00 14.32 -28.03
C ASN A 404 15.91 15.00 -29.06
N VAL A 405 15.67 16.28 -29.39
CA VAL A 405 16.56 17.07 -30.25
C VAL A 405 17.95 17.25 -29.63
N SER A 406 18.01 17.48 -28.31
CA SER A 406 19.28 17.56 -27.57
C SER A 406 19.88 16.19 -27.20
N CYS A 407 19.31 15.08 -27.70
CA CYS A 407 19.73 13.70 -27.39
C CYS A 407 19.87 13.42 -25.87
N GLY A 408 18.98 14.01 -25.07
CA GLY A 408 18.95 13.88 -23.60
C GLY A 408 19.97 14.75 -22.85
N GLN A 409 20.70 15.64 -23.55
CA GLN A 409 21.65 16.56 -22.91
C GLN A 409 20.95 17.64 -22.08
N ILE A 410 19.74 18.06 -22.48
CA ILE A 410 18.90 19.02 -21.73
C ILE A 410 17.76 18.25 -21.06
N LYS A 411 17.79 18.14 -19.73
CA LYS A 411 16.73 17.45 -18.95
C LYS A 411 15.64 18.46 -18.56
N THR A 412 14.55 18.43 -19.31
CA THR A 412 13.38 19.29 -19.04
C THR A 412 12.67 18.89 -17.73
N SER A 413 11.89 19.81 -17.18
CA SER A 413 10.98 19.57 -16.04
C SER A 413 10.21 18.24 -16.16
N LYS A 414 9.48 18.03 -17.27
CA LYS A 414 8.74 16.78 -17.56
C LYS A 414 9.63 15.55 -17.46
N HIS A 415 10.82 15.58 -18.04
CA HIS A 415 11.67 14.39 -18.13
C HIS A 415 12.20 13.92 -16.77
N LEU A 416 12.41 14.87 -15.85
CA LEU A 416 12.79 14.62 -14.48
C LEU A 416 11.58 14.21 -13.62
N THR A 417 10.54 15.04 -13.61
CA THR A 417 9.33 14.86 -12.78
C THR A 417 8.54 13.60 -13.15
N LEU A 418 8.29 13.34 -14.43
CA LEU A 418 7.58 12.14 -14.89
C LEU A 418 8.36 10.86 -14.55
N GLY A 419 9.70 10.88 -14.67
CA GLY A 419 10.54 9.75 -14.27
C GLY A 419 10.42 9.46 -12.76
N MET A 420 10.63 10.47 -11.93
CA MET A 420 10.51 10.39 -10.47
C MET A 420 9.11 9.93 -10.02
N ALA A 421 8.05 10.49 -10.62
CA ALA A 421 6.67 10.14 -10.32
C ALA A 421 6.33 8.70 -10.75
N MET A 422 6.66 8.31 -11.99
CA MET A 422 6.38 6.94 -12.47
C MET A 422 7.14 5.87 -11.69
N LYS A 423 8.37 6.16 -11.22
CA LYS A 423 9.10 5.28 -10.31
C LYS A 423 8.38 5.16 -8.96
N SER A 424 7.94 6.28 -8.39
CA SER A 424 7.25 6.31 -7.09
C SER A 424 5.88 5.61 -7.12
N ILE A 425 5.15 5.74 -8.23
CA ILE A 425 3.83 5.12 -8.42
C ILE A 425 3.95 3.62 -8.74
N THR A 426 4.89 3.22 -9.61
CA THR A 426 4.91 1.84 -10.16
C THR A 426 5.99 0.93 -9.61
N GLY A 427 7.05 1.48 -8.99
CA GLY A 427 8.27 0.74 -8.63
C GLY A 427 9.02 0.09 -9.81
N SER A 428 8.52 0.24 -11.04
CA SER A 428 8.87 -0.64 -12.15
C SER A 428 9.93 -0.03 -13.05
N ARG A 429 11.15 -0.56 -12.95
CA ARG A 429 12.23 -0.25 -13.89
C ARG A 429 11.81 -0.50 -15.35
N LYS A 430 11.00 -1.52 -15.65
CA LYS A 430 10.53 -1.79 -17.03
C LYS A 430 9.69 -0.65 -17.58
N VAL A 431 8.82 -0.04 -16.76
CA VAL A 431 7.99 1.09 -17.18
C VAL A 431 8.86 2.31 -17.48
N ILE A 432 9.85 2.58 -16.62
CA ILE A 432 10.83 3.64 -16.86
C ILE A 432 11.67 3.38 -18.11
N ASP A 433 12.21 2.17 -18.28
CA ASP A 433 13.05 1.83 -19.45
C ASP A 433 12.25 1.89 -20.77
N ILE A 434 10.93 1.67 -20.76
CA ILE A 434 10.04 1.89 -21.91
C ILE A 434 9.86 3.40 -22.17
N LEU A 435 9.47 4.18 -21.16
CA LEU A 435 9.25 5.63 -21.31
C LEU A 435 10.53 6.37 -21.72
N ASN A 436 11.69 5.97 -21.20
CA ASN A 436 12.99 6.51 -21.59
C ASN A 436 13.36 6.14 -23.04
N ARG A 437 13.07 4.91 -23.50
CA ARG A 437 13.30 4.50 -24.90
C ARG A 437 12.37 5.18 -25.91
N TYR A 438 11.18 5.61 -25.48
CA TYR A 438 10.31 6.48 -26.27
C TYR A 438 10.63 7.98 -26.10
N GLY A 439 11.64 8.33 -25.30
CA GLY A 439 12.09 9.72 -25.16
C GLY A 439 11.14 10.63 -24.38
N HIS A 440 10.44 10.09 -23.36
CA HIS A 440 9.51 10.84 -22.50
C HIS A 440 10.02 11.08 -21.07
N CYS A 441 11.09 10.39 -20.63
CA CYS A 441 11.70 10.60 -19.32
C CYS A 441 13.19 10.24 -19.31
N VAL A 442 13.91 10.65 -18.25
CA VAL A 442 15.31 10.26 -18.02
C VAL A 442 15.45 8.78 -17.66
N SER A 443 16.64 8.22 -17.86
CA SER A 443 16.92 6.80 -17.60
C SER A 443 16.78 6.42 -16.12
N TYR A 444 16.46 5.16 -15.84
CA TYR A 444 16.30 4.66 -14.46
C TYR A 444 17.51 4.96 -13.55
N SER A 445 18.74 4.88 -14.08
CA SER A 445 19.96 5.26 -13.35
C SER A 445 20.02 6.75 -13.01
N CYS A 446 19.53 7.63 -13.87
CA CYS A 446 19.44 9.06 -13.58
C CYS A 446 18.42 9.31 -12.45
N ILE A 447 17.28 8.61 -12.44
CA ILE A 447 16.26 8.72 -11.38
C ILE A 447 16.81 8.20 -10.04
N GLU A 448 17.58 7.12 -10.03
CA GLU A 448 18.32 6.64 -8.84
C GLU A 448 19.33 7.67 -8.32
N GLU A 449 20.06 8.37 -9.20
CA GLU A 449 20.99 9.45 -8.83
C GLU A 449 20.25 10.66 -8.23
N LEU A 450 19.14 11.09 -8.85
CA LEU A 450 18.32 12.21 -8.38
C LEU A 450 17.72 11.92 -7.00
N GLU A 451 17.07 10.77 -6.81
CA GLU A 451 16.49 10.41 -5.50
C GLU A 451 17.56 10.29 -4.41
N THR A 452 18.74 9.76 -4.75
CA THR A 452 19.84 9.60 -3.80
C THR A 452 20.43 10.96 -3.39
N GLU A 453 20.63 11.90 -4.32
CA GLU A 453 21.10 13.24 -3.97
C GLU A 453 20.05 14.08 -3.24
N LEU A 454 18.76 13.96 -3.60
CA LEU A 454 17.66 14.52 -2.80
C LEU A 454 17.73 14.03 -1.34
N THR A 455 17.93 12.73 -1.13
CA THR A 455 18.01 12.11 0.20
C THR A 455 19.23 12.59 1.00
N TYR A 456 20.38 12.80 0.34
CA TYR A 456 21.55 13.36 1.02
C TYR A 456 21.44 14.87 1.25
N ASN A 457 20.62 15.60 0.49
CA ASN A 457 20.38 17.02 0.72
C ASN A 457 19.32 17.25 1.83
N SER A 458 18.33 16.35 1.98
CA SER A 458 17.45 16.34 3.15
C SER A 458 18.17 15.90 4.43
N GLN A 459 19.31 15.22 4.31
CA GLN A 459 20.23 14.95 5.41
C GLN A 459 21.19 16.12 5.65
N GLU A 460 20.69 17.22 6.23
CA GLU A 460 21.57 18.06 7.05
C GLU A 460 22.23 17.16 8.10
N ALA A 461 23.56 17.16 8.19
CA ALA A 461 24.34 16.02 8.67
C ALA A 461 24.10 15.57 10.13
N GLN A 462 23.24 16.26 10.89
CA GLN A 462 22.88 15.97 12.28
C GLN A 462 21.38 16.12 12.60
N SER A 463 20.52 16.46 11.62
CA SER A 463 19.10 16.78 11.87
C SER A 463 18.20 15.55 11.83
N MET A 464 17.30 15.41 12.82
CA MET A 464 16.23 14.39 12.83
C MET A 464 14.90 14.91 12.27
N VAL A 465 14.71 16.23 12.18
CA VAL A 465 13.52 16.85 11.59
C VAL A 465 13.46 16.54 10.09
N PRO A 466 12.40 15.89 9.57
CA PRO A 466 12.26 15.65 8.13
C PRO A 466 12.14 16.96 7.34
N HIS A 467 12.70 17.03 6.13
CA HIS A 467 12.75 18.25 5.29
C HIS A 467 11.39 18.95 5.06
N GLY A 468 10.26 18.24 5.11
CA GLY A 468 8.95 18.90 4.99
C GLY A 468 8.51 19.68 6.23
N ILE A 469 9.10 19.38 7.40
CA ILE A 469 8.78 19.99 8.70
C ILE A 469 9.69 21.20 8.92
N GLN A 470 9.12 22.31 9.36
CA GLN A 470 9.84 23.57 9.58
C GLN A 470 10.38 23.64 11.02
N LYS A 471 11.61 24.14 11.17
CA LYS A 471 12.29 24.29 12.48
C LYS A 471 11.87 25.60 13.15
N MET A 472 10.60 25.72 13.52
CA MET A 472 10.02 26.94 14.11
C MET A 472 9.15 26.62 15.33
N SER A 473 9.41 27.32 16.44
CA SER A 473 8.68 27.15 17.71
C SER A 473 7.22 27.63 17.66
N SER A 474 6.84 28.41 16.64
CA SER A 474 5.46 28.85 16.41
C SER A 474 4.56 27.77 15.80
N LEU A 475 5.12 26.64 15.34
CA LEU A 475 4.37 25.56 14.72
C LEU A 475 4.37 24.31 15.62
N VAL A 476 3.18 23.92 16.04
CA VAL A 476 2.94 22.66 16.77
C VAL A 476 3.43 21.49 15.92
N THR A 477 4.46 20.82 16.42
CA THR A 477 5.05 19.61 15.83
C THR A 477 4.87 18.45 16.79
N CYS A 478 4.50 17.29 16.27
CA CYS A 478 4.21 16.09 17.05
C CYS A 478 4.73 14.84 16.33
N THR A 479 4.94 13.75 17.08
CA THR A 479 5.46 12.49 16.54
C THR A 479 4.57 11.30 16.90
N ALA A 480 4.62 10.25 16.08
CA ALA A 480 3.98 8.97 16.38
C ALA A 480 4.79 7.81 15.82
N TRP A 481 4.78 6.68 16.54
CA TRP A 481 5.56 5.50 16.21
C TRP A 481 4.72 4.23 16.38
N ASP A 482 4.95 3.26 15.50
CA ASP A 482 4.24 1.97 15.47
C ASP A 482 5.13 0.83 14.97
N ASN A 483 4.71 -0.40 15.24
CA ASN A 483 5.37 -1.62 14.80
C ASN A 483 4.96 -1.98 13.36
N TYR A 484 5.94 -2.25 12.50
CA TYR A 484 5.74 -2.68 11.13
C TYR A 484 6.33 -4.07 10.90
N ASP A 485 5.47 -5.09 11.00
CA ASP A 485 5.84 -6.49 10.79
C ASP A 485 5.42 -7.00 9.40
N LYS A 486 6.30 -7.78 8.75
CA LYS A 486 5.96 -8.55 7.54
C LYS A 486 6.60 -9.94 7.50
N PHE A 487 5.93 -10.86 6.80
CA PHE A 487 6.34 -12.27 6.63
C PHE A 487 6.44 -13.09 7.93
N ILE A 488 5.73 -12.67 8.98
CA ILE A 488 5.72 -13.30 10.31
C ILE A 488 5.42 -14.81 10.21
N ASP A 489 4.53 -15.21 9.30
CA ASP A 489 4.12 -16.61 9.05
C ASP A 489 5.16 -17.45 8.27
N SER A 490 6.44 -17.08 8.31
CA SER A 490 7.52 -17.89 7.74
C SER A 490 7.72 -19.17 8.56
N ILE A 491 7.82 -20.32 7.87
CA ILE A 491 7.83 -21.67 8.50
C ILE A 491 9.01 -21.83 9.48
N ASP A 492 10.14 -21.18 9.22
CA ASP A 492 11.35 -21.22 10.05
C ASP A 492 11.60 -19.93 10.85
N GLY A 493 10.68 -18.95 10.79
CA GLY A 493 10.82 -17.63 11.41
C GLY A 493 11.91 -16.75 10.80
N LYS A 494 12.50 -17.10 9.65
CA LYS A 494 13.59 -16.33 9.03
C LYS A 494 13.09 -15.48 7.86
N GLY A 495 13.75 -14.35 7.66
CA GLY A 495 13.32 -13.37 6.66
C GLY A 495 12.05 -12.61 7.05
N THR A 496 11.62 -12.69 8.31
CA THR A 496 10.63 -11.78 8.87
C THR A 496 11.20 -10.36 8.88
N LEU A 497 10.36 -9.39 8.57
CA LEU A 497 10.66 -7.97 8.76
C LEU A 497 9.99 -7.55 10.06
N HIS A 498 10.77 -6.95 10.94
CA HIS A 498 10.38 -6.47 12.26
C HIS A 498 10.97 -5.06 12.42
N ASP A 499 10.35 -4.07 11.79
CA ASP A 499 10.81 -2.68 11.80
C ASP A 499 9.88 -1.82 12.68
N THR A 500 10.37 -0.72 13.24
CA THR A 500 9.55 0.35 13.82
C THR A 500 9.52 1.52 12.85
N VAL A 501 8.31 1.97 12.48
CA VAL A 501 8.11 3.13 11.61
C VAL A 501 7.52 4.28 12.40
N GLY A 502 7.69 5.50 11.90
CA GLY A 502 7.14 6.68 12.55
C GLY A 502 6.81 7.80 11.58
N ILE A 503 5.95 8.70 12.04
CA ILE A 503 5.57 9.92 11.35
C ILE A 503 5.86 11.13 12.24
N CYS A 504 6.23 12.23 11.61
CA CYS A 504 6.24 13.56 12.18
C CYS A 504 5.15 14.37 11.50
N PHE A 505 4.32 15.08 12.25
CA PHE A 505 3.28 15.94 11.69
C PHE A 505 3.34 17.33 12.30
N GLN A 506 2.99 18.33 11.50
CA GLN A 506 3.09 19.73 11.86
C GLN A 506 1.97 20.53 11.20
N ASN A 507 1.50 21.58 11.86
CA ASN A 507 0.57 22.55 11.29
C ASN A 507 1.18 23.21 10.03
N LYS A 508 0.40 23.31 8.95
CA LYS A 508 0.78 24.11 7.78
C LYS A 508 0.59 25.58 8.13
N ASP A 509 1.64 26.39 7.95
CA ASP A 509 1.51 27.84 7.96
C ASP A 509 0.77 28.29 6.70
N ALA A 510 -0.29 29.09 6.86
CA ALA A 510 -1.08 29.64 5.77
C ALA A 510 -0.35 30.76 5.00
N ASN A 511 0.64 31.40 5.63
CA ASN A 511 1.49 32.42 5.00
C ASN A 511 2.72 31.81 4.32
N PHE A 512 3.07 30.56 4.63
CA PHE A 512 4.15 29.84 3.98
C PHE A 512 3.69 29.34 2.61
N VAL A 513 3.73 30.25 1.65
CA VAL A 513 3.74 29.91 0.23
C VAL A 513 4.95 28.99 0.03
N SER A 514 4.73 27.70 -0.26
CA SER A 514 5.79 26.84 -0.78
C SER A 514 6.48 27.55 -1.94
N GLU A 515 7.77 27.32 -2.19
CA GLU A 515 8.58 27.99 -3.24
C GLU A 515 8.05 27.74 -4.68
N THR A 516 6.90 28.33 -4.97
CA THR A 516 6.01 28.15 -6.13
C THR A 516 5.44 29.48 -6.59
N SER A 517 5.46 30.52 -5.74
CA SER A 517 5.39 31.91 -6.19
C SER A 517 6.72 32.32 -6.82
N ILE A 518 6.68 32.63 -8.12
CA ILE A 518 7.83 33.04 -8.91
C ILE A 518 8.39 34.38 -8.37
N SER A 519 9.53 34.34 -7.68
CA SER A 519 10.37 35.51 -7.42
C SER A 519 11.47 35.59 -8.47
N THR A 520 11.24 36.40 -9.50
CA THR A 520 12.28 36.82 -10.44
C THR A 520 13.20 37.86 -9.80
N GLU A 521 14.08 37.43 -8.88
CA GLU A 521 15.22 38.22 -8.44
C GLU A 521 16.54 37.54 -8.82
N THR A 522 17.12 38.03 -9.91
CA THR A 522 18.45 37.65 -10.40
C THR A 522 19.53 38.08 -9.40
N THR A 523 19.98 37.14 -8.56
CA THR A 523 21.24 37.26 -7.82
C THR A 523 22.28 36.30 -8.37
N ASP A 524 22.93 36.71 -9.46
CA ASP A 524 24.11 36.05 -10.02
C ASP A 524 25.29 36.13 -9.03
N ASN A 525 25.45 35.10 -8.20
CA ASN A 525 26.66 34.88 -7.41
C ASN A 525 26.85 33.39 -7.03
N ARG A 526 26.63 32.47 -7.98
CA ARG A 526 26.96 31.05 -7.81
C ARG A 526 28.43 30.78 -8.17
N ASN A 527 29.33 31.08 -7.23
CA ASN A 527 30.74 30.68 -7.32
C ASN A 527 30.87 29.17 -7.58
N GLN A 528 31.68 28.80 -8.58
CA GLN A 528 31.83 27.42 -9.05
C GLN A 528 32.56 26.54 -8.02
N LEU A 529 31.79 25.84 -7.17
CA LEU A 529 32.30 24.72 -6.39
C LEU A 529 32.45 23.47 -7.28
N PRO A 530 33.39 22.54 -6.98
CA PRO A 530 33.71 21.44 -7.88
C PRO A 530 32.52 20.50 -8.13
N VAL A 531 32.30 20.14 -9.40
CA VAL A 531 31.24 19.20 -9.82
C VAL A 531 31.56 17.79 -9.30
N CYS A 532 31.01 17.44 -8.13
CA CYS A 532 31.04 16.08 -7.63
C CYS A 532 30.06 15.19 -8.42
N ARG A 533 30.45 13.95 -8.72
CA ARG A 533 29.56 13.00 -9.42
C ARG A 533 28.42 12.57 -8.50
N LYS A 534 27.18 12.70 -8.97
CA LYS A 534 25.97 12.28 -8.23
C LYS A 534 26.02 10.80 -7.87
N ARG A 535 25.66 10.47 -6.64
CA ARG A 535 25.74 9.15 -6.02
C ARG A 535 24.57 8.28 -6.46
N ARG A 536 24.84 7.01 -6.78
CA ARG A 536 23.83 6.01 -7.17
C ARG A 536 23.27 5.20 -6.00
N SER A 537 23.97 5.22 -4.87
CA SER A 537 23.69 4.39 -3.71
C SER A 537 23.65 5.24 -2.45
N PHE A 538 22.58 5.07 -1.67
CA PHE A 538 22.52 5.56 -0.31
C PHE A 538 23.37 4.67 0.61
N THR A 539 24.13 5.28 1.52
CA THR A 539 24.92 4.55 2.52
C THR A 539 24.04 4.38 3.75
N PRO A 540 23.75 3.14 4.21
CA PRO A 540 22.83 2.95 5.32
C PRO A 540 23.41 3.53 6.62
N ILE A 541 22.57 4.25 7.36
CA ILE A 541 22.89 4.72 8.70
C ILE A 541 22.64 3.54 9.65
N LEU A 542 23.71 2.87 10.07
CA LEU A 542 23.61 1.78 11.03
C LEU A 542 23.48 2.35 12.44
N LEU A 543 22.30 2.21 13.05
CA LEU A 543 22.10 2.54 14.46
C LEU A 543 22.68 1.44 15.36
N ASN A 544 23.61 1.84 16.22
CA ASN A 544 23.99 1.07 17.39
C ASN A 544 23.01 1.42 18.53
N LEU A 545 21.92 0.67 18.66
CA LEU A 545 20.98 0.84 19.76
C LEU A 545 21.66 0.52 21.10
N GLU A 546 21.62 1.47 22.04
CA GLU A 546 22.15 1.25 23.38
C GLU A 546 21.29 0.23 24.15
N PRO A 547 21.90 -0.79 24.78
CA PRO A 547 21.15 -1.76 25.59
C PRO A 547 20.56 -1.09 26.84
N TYR A 548 19.23 -1.07 26.93
CA TYR A 548 18.51 -0.64 28.13
C TYR A 548 18.55 -1.75 29.18
N ARG A 549 19.46 -1.61 30.16
CA ARG A 549 19.77 -2.66 31.16
C ARG A 549 18.90 -2.63 32.40
N LYS A 550 18.18 -1.53 32.67
CA LYS A 550 17.27 -1.44 33.82
C LYS A 550 16.02 -2.29 33.55
N LYS A 551 15.35 -2.72 34.62
CA LYS A 551 13.98 -3.27 34.55
C LYS A 551 13.03 -2.12 34.93
N PRO A 552 12.46 -1.40 33.94
CA PRO A 552 11.69 -0.20 34.23
C PRO A 552 10.36 -0.58 34.89
N ARG A 553 9.87 0.29 35.78
CA ARG A 553 8.63 0.15 36.54
C ARG A 553 8.03 1.53 36.75
N MET A 554 6.76 1.58 37.12
CA MET A 554 6.14 2.84 37.54
C MET A 554 6.66 3.22 38.93
N THR A 555 7.70 4.05 38.96
CA THR A 555 8.28 4.65 40.17
C THR A 555 7.47 5.86 40.65
N ASN A 556 6.87 6.61 39.72
CA ASN A 556 6.05 7.78 40.01
C ASN A 556 4.60 7.53 39.57
N SER A 557 3.75 7.21 40.53
CA SER A 557 2.35 6.83 40.32
C SER A 557 1.40 7.59 41.26
N GLU A 558 1.64 8.90 41.42
CA GLU A 558 0.66 9.82 41.99
C GLU A 558 -0.60 9.88 41.10
N PHE A 559 -1.63 9.15 41.54
CA PHE A 559 -2.98 9.23 41.01
C PHE A 559 -3.75 10.37 41.67
N ILE A 560 -4.67 10.96 40.91
CA ILE A 560 -5.63 11.92 41.47
C ILE A 560 -6.70 11.14 42.26
N PRO A 561 -7.14 11.59 43.45
CA PRO A 561 -8.24 10.96 44.19
C PRO A 561 -9.51 10.77 43.36
N GLU A 562 -10.31 9.75 43.67
CA GLU A 562 -11.58 9.51 42.97
C GLU A 562 -12.62 10.63 43.17
N ASP A 563 -12.50 11.40 44.25
CA ASP A 563 -13.35 12.52 44.65
C ASP A 563 -12.81 13.90 44.24
N ASP A 564 -11.66 13.98 43.54
CA ASP A 564 -11.10 15.24 43.06
C ASP A 564 -12.10 15.97 42.13
N PRO A 565 -12.43 17.26 42.37
CA PRO A 565 -13.40 18.00 41.58
C PRO A 565 -13.14 17.99 40.07
N ARG A 566 -11.89 17.88 39.63
CA ARG A 566 -11.52 17.82 38.21
C ARG A 566 -12.15 16.64 37.48
N ARG A 567 -12.32 15.49 38.16
CA ARG A 567 -12.98 14.30 37.58
C ARG A 567 -14.48 14.50 37.33
N SER A 568 -15.08 15.51 37.96
CA SER A 568 -16.51 15.84 37.82
C SER A 568 -16.78 16.96 36.80
N ILE A 569 -15.73 17.53 36.20
CA ILE A 569 -15.89 18.59 35.19
C ILE A 569 -16.42 18.00 33.88
N ILE A 570 -17.58 18.49 33.45
CA ILE A 570 -18.17 18.18 32.15
C ILE A 570 -17.88 19.36 31.21
N PRO A 571 -17.13 19.18 30.10
CA PRO A 571 -16.88 20.24 29.12
C PRO A 571 -18.17 20.77 28.50
N SER A 572 -18.27 22.07 28.24
CA SER A 572 -19.45 22.69 27.59
C SER A 572 -19.76 22.06 26.23
N SER A 573 -18.73 21.77 25.44
CA SER A 573 -18.81 21.06 24.16
C SER A 573 -19.47 19.67 24.24
N CYS A 574 -19.54 19.07 25.44
CA CYS A 574 -20.29 17.84 25.66
C CYS A 574 -21.80 18.06 25.56
N ALA A 575 -22.32 19.23 25.94
CA ALA A 575 -23.73 19.59 25.80
C ALA A 575 -24.07 19.84 24.32
N ASP A 576 -23.28 20.68 23.64
CA ASP A 576 -23.44 20.98 22.21
C ASP A 576 -23.39 19.69 21.36
N GLY A 577 -22.42 18.82 21.64
CA GLY A 577 -22.28 17.52 20.97
C GLY A 577 -23.46 16.58 21.20
N LYS A 578 -24.11 16.61 22.38
CA LYS A 578 -25.32 15.84 22.67
C LYS A 578 -26.55 16.43 21.97
N LEU A 579 -26.68 17.76 21.94
CA LEU A 579 -27.76 18.46 21.25
C LEU A 579 -27.75 18.13 19.74
N LEU A 580 -26.60 18.28 19.08
CA LEU A 580 -26.41 17.93 17.67
C LEU A 580 -26.73 16.46 17.36
N ASP A 581 -26.36 15.54 18.25
CA ASP A 581 -26.64 14.10 18.09
C ASP A 581 -28.15 13.78 18.25
N VAL A 582 -28.88 14.51 19.12
CA VAL A 582 -30.34 14.37 19.26
C VAL A 582 -31.06 14.94 18.04
N ILE A 583 -30.68 16.13 17.57
CA ILE A 583 -31.26 16.74 16.35
C ILE A 583 -31.05 15.81 15.15
N TRP A 584 -29.85 15.25 14.98
CA TRP A 584 -29.55 14.24 13.94
C TRP A 584 -30.47 13.01 14.02
N MET A 585 -30.73 12.50 15.22
CA MET A 585 -31.64 11.39 15.42
C MET A 585 -33.09 11.77 15.08
N ILE A 586 -33.56 12.96 15.48
CA ILE A 586 -34.91 13.45 15.15
C ILE A 586 -35.08 13.60 13.63
N SER A 587 -34.10 14.17 12.91
CA SER A 587 -34.11 14.24 11.44
C SER A 587 -34.23 12.86 10.79
N HIS A 588 -33.58 11.84 11.36
CA HIS A 588 -33.75 10.46 10.91
C HIS A 588 -35.10 9.83 11.30
N ALA A 589 -35.66 10.16 12.47
CA ALA A 589 -36.93 9.65 12.96
C ALA A 589 -38.14 10.18 12.16
N LEU A 590 -38.07 11.45 11.75
CA LEU A 590 -38.99 12.17 10.87
C LEU A 590 -38.71 11.92 9.37
N GLU A 591 -37.71 11.09 9.04
CA GLU A 591 -37.40 10.68 7.67
C GLU A 591 -37.09 11.86 6.72
N ILE A 592 -36.44 12.91 7.26
CA ILE A 592 -35.99 14.09 6.50
C ILE A 592 -35.07 13.64 5.35
N THR A 593 -35.39 14.12 4.14
CA THR A 593 -34.69 13.76 2.91
C THR A 593 -33.21 14.15 2.99
N ASP A 594 -32.37 13.35 2.34
CA ASP A 594 -30.93 13.57 2.21
C ASP A 594 -30.13 13.67 3.52
N THR A 595 -30.73 13.28 4.66
CA THR A 595 -30.04 13.21 5.96
C THR A 595 -28.93 12.14 5.94
N PRO A 596 -27.64 12.52 6.02
CA PRO A 596 -26.54 11.56 6.01
C PRO A 596 -26.35 10.88 7.37
N MET A 597 -25.50 9.83 7.40
CA MET A 597 -25.04 9.25 8.67
C MET A 597 -24.14 10.22 9.44
N TRP A 598 -23.90 9.92 10.71
CA TRP A 598 -23.30 10.81 11.71
C TRP A 598 -22.02 11.55 11.28
N VAL A 599 -21.08 10.93 10.54
CA VAL A 599 -19.86 11.65 10.10
C VAL A 599 -20.21 12.63 8.99
N GLY A 600 -21.03 12.21 8.01
CA GLY A 600 -21.57 13.11 6.99
C GLY A 600 -22.34 14.29 7.60
N TRP A 601 -23.24 14.03 8.56
CA TRP A 601 -24.04 15.07 9.23
C TRP A 601 -23.16 16.14 9.87
N ASN A 602 -22.18 15.71 10.67
CA ASN A 602 -21.28 16.65 11.33
C ASN A 602 -20.36 17.39 10.37
N SER A 603 -20.04 16.83 9.19
CA SER A 603 -19.31 17.56 8.14
C SER A 603 -20.13 18.63 7.39
N LEU A 604 -21.45 18.72 7.62
CA LEU A 604 -22.30 19.80 7.13
C LEU A 604 -22.49 20.90 8.18
N VAL A 605 -22.67 20.53 9.45
CA VAL A 605 -23.08 21.46 10.52
C VAL A 605 -21.93 21.97 11.40
N VAL A 606 -20.80 21.25 11.49
CA VAL A 606 -19.64 21.63 12.32
C VAL A 606 -18.54 22.22 11.45
N LYS A 607 -18.10 23.43 11.76
CA LYS A 607 -16.95 24.10 11.11
C LYS A 607 -15.64 23.78 11.86
N ASP A 608 -14.62 23.32 11.15
CA ASP A 608 -13.29 23.06 11.71
C ASP A 608 -12.40 24.29 11.46
N ASN A 609 -12.16 25.07 12.51
CA ASN A 609 -11.33 26.29 12.44
C ASN A 609 -9.82 26.00 12.65
N LEU A 610 -9.44 24.74 12.90
CA LEU A 610 -8.06 24.38 13.22
C LEU A 610 -7.24 24.07 11.93
N PRO A 611 -5.94 24.39 11.90
CA PRO A 611 -5.12 24.35 10.69
C PRO A 611 -5.01 22.94 10.08
N GLN A 612 -4.87 22.88 8.75
CA GLN A 612 -4.42 21.66 8.09
C GLN A 612 -3.00 21.30 8.54
N GLN A 613 -2.69 20.01 8.57
CA GLN A 613 -1.38 19.50 8.93
C GLN A 613 -0.72 18.79 7.76
N GLN A 614 0.60 18.84 7.73
CA GLN A 614 1.45 18.06 6.84
C GLN A 614 2.08 16.89 7.60
N ILE A 615 2.39 15.81 6.87
CA ILE A 615 2.94 14.57 7.42
C ILE A 615 4.24 14.27 6.70
N CYS A 616 5.29 13.96 7.45
CA CYS A 616 6.56 13.45 6.95
C CYS A 616 6.90 12.12 7.63
N TYR A 617 7.61 11.23 6.93
CA TYR A 617 8.02 9.96 7.50
C TYR A 617 9.37 10.09 8.21
N LEU A 618 9.47 9.48 9.38
CA LEU A 618 10.70 9.41 10.15
C LEU A 618 11.56 8.24 9.65
N PRO A 619 12.91 8.32 9.74
CA PRO A 619 13.77 7.20 9.44
C PRO A 619 13.42 6.00 10.32
N GLN A 620 13.08 4.87 9.71
CA GLN A 620 12.72 3.65 10.44
C GLN A 620 13.85 3.13 11.36
N ILE A 621 13.46 2.39 12.40
CA ILE A 621 14.37 1.59 13.23
C ILE A 621 14.23 0.14 12.76
N ASN A 622 15.34 -0.52 12.40
CA ASN A 622 15.31 -1.87 11.81
C ASN A 622 15.14 -3.00 12.85
N GLN A 623 14.32 -2.76 13.88
CA GLN A 623 13.98 -3.66 14.98
C GLN A 623 12.56 -3.34 15.46
N SER A 624 11.82 -4.36 15.92
CA SER A 624 10.47 -4.20 16.47
C SER A 624 10.50 -3.46 17.82
N PRO A 625 9.49 -2.63 18.14
CA PRO A 625 9.39 -1.91 19.41
C PRO A 625 8.93 -2.80 20.57
N THR A 626 8.96 -4.13 20.38
CA THR A 626 8.88 -5.14 21.44
C THR A 626 10.08 -5.12 22.40
N SER A 627 11.19 -4.46 22.03
CA SER A 627 12.37 -4.30 22.89
C SER A 627 12.48 -2.90 23.52
N LEU A 628 12.90 -2.84 24.78
CA LEU A 628 13.04 -1.56 25.53
C LEU A 628 14.03 -0.59 24.86
N ASN A 629 15.08 -1.11 24.22
CA ASN A 629 16.10 -0.32 23.52
C ASN A 629 15.50 0.47 22.35
N VAL A 630 14.54 -0.13 21.63
CA VAL A 630 13.87 0.51 20.49
C VAL A 630 12.89 1.58 20.98
N VAL A 631 12.14 1.32 22.06
CA VAL A 631 11.25 2.33 22.66
C VAL A 631 12.04 3.52 23.23
N LEU A 632 13.18 3.26 23.88
CA LEU A 632 14.12 4.30 24.31
C LEU A 632 14.58 5.16 23.11
N GLU A 633 14.90 4.53 21.98
CA GLU A 633 15.34 5.23 20.77
C GLU A 633 14.22 6.08 20.15
N THR A 634 12.97 5.60 20.11
CA THR A 634 11.84 6.43 19.65
C THR A 634 11.64 7.65 20.53
N MET A 635 11.79 7.51 21.86
CA MET A 635 11.72 8.62 22.82
C MET A 635 12.87 9.63 22.61
N LYS A 636 14.12 9.17 22.49
CA LYS A 636 15.29 10.04 22.22
C LYS A 636 15.12 10.84 20.93
N ARG A 637 14.61 10.22 19.85
CA ARG A 637 14.35 10.90 18.58
C ARG A 637 13.26 11.94 18.68
N SER A 638 12.16 11.64 19.37
CA SER A 638 11.10 12.62 19.62
C SER A 638 11.61 13.83 20.43
N GLN A 639 12.48 13.63 21.43
CA GLN A 639 13.15 14.74 22.12
C GLN A 639 14.05 15.56 21.19
N GLN A 640 14.85 14.90 20.34
CA GLN A 640 15.72 15.61 19.40
C GLN A 640 14.90 16.48 18.42
N ILE A 641 13.76 15.96 17.93
CA ILE A 641 12.83 16.73 17.10
C ILE A 641 12.25 17.94 17.87
N ALA A 642 11.91 17.78 19.15
CA ALA A 642 11.44 18.89 20.00
C ALA A 642 12.48 20.03 20.07
N VAL A 643 13.73 19.68 20.37
CA VAL A 643 14.86 20.63 20.46
C VAL A 643 15.12 21.30 19.11
N GLU A 644 15.11 20.55 18.01
CA GLU A 644 15.33 21.10 16.66
C GLU A 644 14.18 21.99 16.17
N CYS A 645 12.94 21.76 16.64
CA CYS A 645 11.79 22.63 16.37
C CYS A 645 11.64 23.78 17.38
N GLY A 646 12.41 23.80 18.46
CA GLY A 646 12.32 24.82 19.52
C GLY A 646 11.08 24.68 20.41
N GLN A 647 10.52 23.48 20.55
CA GLN A 647 9.44 23.17 21.49
C GLN A 647 10.02 22.62 22.82
N GLU A 648 9.51 23.12 23.94
CA GLU A 648 9.90 22.68 25.29
C GLU A 648 9.41 21.23 25.56
N TYR A 649 8.16 20.98 25.20
CA TYR A 649 7.47 19.70 25.34
C TYR A 649 7.17 19.07 23.97
N MET A 650 7.02 17.75 23.91
CA MET A 650 6.70 17.04 22.67
C MET A 650 5.69 15.94 22.90
N ILE A 651 4.58 16.00 22.16
CA ILE A 651 3.54 14.98 22.18
C ILE A 651 3.97 13.80 21.30
N VAL A 652 3.99 12.59 21.88
CA VAL A 652 4.37 11.35 21.21
C VAL A 652 3.23 10.34 21.31
N THR A 653 2.62 9.97 20.17
CA THR A 653 1.55 8.97 20.15
C THR A 653 2.11 7.57 19.92
N TYR A 654 1.64 6.62 20.72
CA TYR A 654 1.99 5.20 20.63
C TYR A 654 0.73 4.32 20.75
N ASP A 655 0.82 3.09 20.23
CA ASP A 655 -0.13 2.02 20.59
C ASP A 655 0.01 1.65 22.09
N LEU A 656 -0.92 0.84 22.62
CA LEU A 656 -0.86 0.44 24.03
C LEU A 656 0.33 -0.47 24.35
N ALA A 657 0.83 -1.27 23.41
CA ALA A 657 1.94 -2.18 23.62
C ALA A 657 3.26 -1.43 23.82
N ILE A 658 3.49 -0.35 23.07
CA ILE A 658 4.66 0.52 23.13
C ILE A 658 4.50 1.56 24.26
N ALA A 659 3.32 2.19 24.39
CA ALA A 659 3.09 3.24 25.39
C ALA A 659 3.34 2.76 26.83
N LYS A 660 2.94 1.53 27.18
CA LYS A 660 3.22 0.96 28.52
C LYS A 660 4.74 0.93 28.82
N MET A 661 5.56 0.69 27.80
CA MET A 661 7.02 0.61 27.93
C MET A 661 7.59 2.01 28.02
N ALA A 662 7.14 2.93 27.16
CA ALA A 662 7.51 4.34 27.20
C ALA A 662 7.22 4.98 28.56
N TYR A 663 6.03 4.77 29.13
CA TYR A 663 5.69 5.25 30.48
C TYR A 663 6.61 4.68 31.56
N THR A 664 6.92 3.38 31.53
CA THR A 664 7.84 2.80 32.52
C THR A 664 9.28 3.29 32.36
N ILE A 665 9.73 3.56 31.13
CA ILE A 665 11.05 4.16 30.86
C ILE A 665 11.08 5.61 31.35
N GLN A 666 10.06 6.40 31.02
CA GLN A 666 9.91 7.79 31.49
C GLN A 666 9.99 7.85 33.03
N ALA A 667 9.20 7.03 33.74
CA ALA A 667 9.24 6.98 35.19
C ALA A 667 10.62 6.53 35.75
N ALA A 668 11.28 5.55 35.12
CA ALA A 668 12.56 5.01 35.57
C ALA A 668 13.80 5.85 35.20
N GLU A 669 13.65 6.81 34.29
CA GLU A 669 14.70 7.76 33.85
C GLU A 669 14.38 9.22 34.22
N SER A 670 13.24 9.51 34.85
CA SER A 670 12.85 10.86 35.28
C SER A 670 13.99 11.57 36.03
N PRO A 671 14.31 12.83 35.69
CA PRO A 671 13.55 13.73 34.82
C PRO A 671 13.87 13.65 33.31
N LEU A 672 14.70 12.70 32.86
CA LEU A 672 15.28 12.72 31.49
C LEU A 672 14.25 12.80 30.36
N PHE A 673 13.09 12.15 30.50
CA PHE A 673 12.04 12.10 29.48
C PHE A 673 10.74 12.80 29.93
N ASP A 674 10.79 13.61 30.97
CA ASP A 674 9.59 14.25 31.54
C ASP A 674 9.04 15.36 30.63
N ASN A 675 9.81 15.79 29.63
CA ASN A 675 9.35 16.70 28.58
C ASN A 675 8.55 16.01 27.44
N LEU A 676 8.37 14.67 27.49
CA LEU A 676 7.59 13.94 26.50
C LEU A 676 6.17 13.64 27.02
N PHE A 677 5.15 14.20 26.36
CA PHE A 677 3.77 13.85 26.65
C PHE A 677 3.36 12.59 25.87
N ILE A 678 3.27 11.45 26.56
CA ILE A 678 2.90 10.17 25.95
C ILE A 678 1.39 10.09 25.75
N MET A 679 0.94 10.04 24.49
CA MET A 679 -0.46 9.87 24.10
C MET A 679 -0.75 8.41 23.70
N LEU A 680 -1.90 7.87 24.12
CA LEU A 680 -2.37 6.55 23.68
C LEU A 680 -3.19 6.68 22.38
N GLY A 681 -2.90 5.82 21.41
CA GLY A 681 -3.58 5.77 20.11
C GLY A 681 -5.12 5.71 20.20
N PRO A 682 -5.85 6.77 19.79
CA PRO A 682 -7.31 6.81 19.92
C PRO A 682 -8.08 5.78 19.08
N PHE A 683 -7.52 5.33 17.94
CA PHE A 683 -8.13 4.26 17.15
C PHE A 683 -8.02 2.91 17.88
N HIS A 684 -6.89 2.61 18.52
CA HIS A 684 -6.74 1.43 19.36
C HIS A 684 -7.65 1.45 20.60
N ILE A 685 -7.85 2.63 21.22
CA ILE A 685 -8.85 2.83 22.29
C ILE A 685 -10.26 2.52 21.78
N SER A 686 -10.61 2.99 20.57
CA SER A 686 -11.91 2.73 19.94
C SER A 686 -12.14 1.24 19.67
N MET A 687 -11.13 0.52 19.17
CA MET A 687 -11.21 -0.93 18.96
C MET A 687 -11.41 -1.69 20.28
N ALA A 688 -10.69 -1.30 21.34
CA ALA A 688 -10.91 -1.84 22.67
C ALA A 688 -12.33 -1.56 23.18
N TYR A 689 -12.86 -0.36 22.94
CA TYR A 689 -14.22 0.00 23.34
C TYR A 689 -15.27 -0.83 22.60
N PHE A 690 -15.18 -0.97 21.28
CA PHE A 690 -16.05 -1.86 20.51
C PHE A 690 -15.98 -3.32 20.97
N LYS A 691 -14.83 -3.79 21.44
CA LYS A 691 -14.70 -5.13 22.05
C LYS A 691 -15.39 -5.27 23.41
N ALA A 692 -15.57 -4.18 24.17
CA ALA A 692 -16.37 -4.17 25.39
C ALA A 692 -17.87 -4.12 25.04
N VAL A 693 -18.28 -3.25 24.13
CA VAL A 693 -19.66 -3.13 23.62
C VAL A 693 -20.12 -4.43 22.95
N GLY A 694 -19.27 -5.07 22.14
CA GLY A 694 -19.55 -6.36 21.50
C GLY A 694 -19.74 -7.51 22.49
N LYS A 695 -19.09 -7.48 23.66
CA LYS A 695 -19.37 -8.40 24.76
C LYS A 695 -20.70 -8.11 25.46
N TYR A 696 -21.10 -6.84 25.56
CA TYR A 696 -22.40 -6.44 26.12
C TYR A 696 -23.55 -6.97 25.27
N ILE A 697 -23.50 -6.78 23.93
CA ILE A 697 -24.55 -7.24 22.99
C ILE A 697 -24.43 -8.70 22.54
N GLY A 698 -23.39 -9.43 22.97
CA GLY A 698 -23.16 -10.82 22.57
C GLY A 698 -24.35 -11.72 22.97
N GLU A 699 -24.92 -12.42 21.98
CA GLU A 699 -26.14 -13.25 22.12
C GLU A 699 -27.40 -12.52 22.63
N SER A 700 -27.50 -11.19 22.56
CA SER A 700 -28.70 -10.45 23.00
C SER A 700 -29.82 -10.35 21.95
N GLY A 701 -29.60 -10.92 20.76
CA GLY A 701 -30.51 -10.86 19.61
C GLY A 701 -30.20 -9.76 18.58
N GLY A 702 -29.60 -8.64 19.00
CA GLY A 702 -29.12 -7.61 18.07
C GLY A 702 -28.09 -8.13 17.03
N PRO A 703 -27.08 -8.93 17.43
CA PRO A 703 -26.16 -9.58 16.48
C PRO A 703 -26.87 -10.43 15.42
N PHE A 704 -27.92 -11.17 15.82
CA PHE A 704 -28.72 -11.99 14.90
C PHE A 704 -29.55 -11.13 13.95
N ILE A 705 -30.20 -10.07 14.45
CA ILE A 705 -30.93 -9.09 13.65
C ILE A 705 -30.04 -8.48 12.56
N LEU A 706 -28.78 -8.16 12.88
CA LEU A 706 -27.82 -7.62 11.90
C LEU A 706 -27.47 -8.64 10.80
N SER A 707 -27.34 -9.93 11.13
CA SER A 707 -27.13 -11.00 10.13
C SER A 707 -28.39 -11.21 9.27
N ASP A 708 -29.56 -11.38 9.88
CA ASP A 708 -30.83 -11.67 9.20
C ASP A 708 -31.37 -10.47 8.38
N ALA A 709 -31.00 -9.24 8.74
CA ALA A 709 -31.22 -8.04 7.91
C ALA A 709 -30.22 -7.91 6.73
N GLY A 710 -29.20 -8.77 6.65
CA GLY A 710 -28.15 -8.73 5.63
C GLY A 710 -27.15 -7.57 5.78
N ILE A 711 -27.01 -7.01 6.99
CA ILE A 711 -26.13 -5.88 7.30
C ILE A 711 -24.70 -6.35 7.55
N ILE A 712 -24.56 -7.54 8.15
CA ILE A 712 -23.29 -8.23 8.36
C ILE A 712 -23.41 -9.68 7.87
N ALA A 713 -22.32 -10.22 7.31
CA ALA A 713 -22.24 -11.65 7.01
C ALA A 713 -21.70 -12.41 8.23
N ASP A 714 -22.16 -13.64 8.47
CA ASP A 714 -21.83 -14.40 9.69
C ASP A 714 -20.32 -14.58 9.90
N GLY A 715 -19.56 -14.86 8.83
CA GLY A 715 -18.09 -14.94 8.88
C GLY A 715 -17.38 -13.63 9.25
N SER A 716 -18.10 -12.50 9.29
CA SER A 716 -17.61 -11.20 9.76
C SER A 716 -18.08 -10.84 11.17
N LEU A 717 -19.04 -11.56 11.74
CA LEU A 717 -19.70 -11.26 13.02
C LEU A 717 -18.72 -11.32 14.20
N THR A 718 -17.86 -12.34 14.26
CA THR A 718 -16.82 -12.44 15.29
C THR A 718 -15.91 -11.21 15.30
N GLY A 719 -15.50 -10.71 14.12
CA GLY A 719 -14.65 -9.52 14.04
C GLY A 719 -15.37 -8.21 14.38
N PHE A 720 -16.70 -8.17 14.26
CA PHE A 720 -17.52 -7.07 14.76
C PHE A 720 -17.62 -7.11 16.30
N LEU A 721 -18.00 -8.26 16.87
CA LEU A 721 -18.13 -8.43 18.34
C LEU A 721 -16.80 -8.32 19.09
N THR A 722 -15.67 -8.62 18.44
CA THR A 722 -14.33 -8.49 19.03
C THR A 722 -13.66 -7.13 18.76
N GLY A 723 -14.32 -6.22 18.02
CA GLY A 723 -13.78 -4.90 17.69
C GLY A 723 -12.64 -4.89 16.65
N THR A 724 -12.26 -6.03 16.09
CA THR A 724 -11.12 -6.13 15.16
C THR A 724 -11.45 -5.58 13.77
N HIS A 725 -12.70 -5.66 13.33
CA HIS A 725 -13.17 -5.04 12.09
C HIS A 725 -13.55 -3.56 12.30
N TYR A 726 -12.61 -2.70 12.73
CA TYR A 726 -12.86 -1.30 13.12
C TYR A 726 -13.80 -0.54 12.15
N ASN A 727 -13.52 -0.53 10.84
CA ASN A 727 -14.35 0.18 9.85
C ASN A 727 -15.80 -0.36 9.77
N ARG A 728 -16.03 -1.64 10.08
CA ARG A 728 -17.38 -2.21 10.20
C ARG A 728 -18.01 -1.80 11.53
N CYS A 729 -17.27 -1.84 12.64
CA CYS A 729 -17.75 -1.40 13.95
C CYS A 729 -18.18 0.08 13.93
N LYS A 730 -17.33 0.99 13.41
CA LYS A 730 -17.62 2.43 13.25
C LYS A 730 -18.87 2.71 12.41
N ARG A 731 -19.28 1.81 11.50
CA ARG A 731 -20.51 1.96 10.70
C ARG A 731 -21.73 1.28 11.31
N ILE A 732 -21.59 0.04 11.76
CA ILE A 732 -22.71 -0.83 12.14
C ILE A 732 -23.21 -0.52 13.56
N HIS A 733 -22.32 -0.18 14.50
CA HIS A 733 -22.76 0.16 15.87
C HIS A 733 -23.62 1.44 15.91
N PRO A 734 -23.20 2.58 15.29
CA PRO A 734 -24.06 3.76 15.14
C PRO A 734 -25.37 3.48 14.42
N LEU A 735 -25.35 2.67 13.36
CA LEU A 735 -26.56 2.32 12.62
C LEU A 735 -27.58 1.54 13.47
N LEU A 736 -27.12 0.53 14.23
CA LEU A 736 -28.00 -0.21 15.16
C LEU A 736 -28.50 0.66 16.31
N ALA A 737 -27.64 1.52 16.87
CA ALA A 737 -28.02 2.44 17.93
C ALA A 737 -29.07 3.45 17.45
N LEU A 738 -28.88 4.04 16.26
CA LEU A 738 -29.85 4.92 15.62
C LEU A 738 -31.19 4.21 15.39
N SER A 739 -31.20 2.99 14.84
CA SER A 739 -32.45 2.23 14.63
C SER A 739 -33.22 1.99 15.93
N LEU A 740 -32.52 1.72 17.04
CA LEU A 740 -33.13 1.59 18.36
C LEU A 740 -33.62 2.95 18.90
N GLU A 741 -32.82 4.00 18.75
CA GLU A 741 -33.14 5.33 19.26
C GLU A 741 -34.34 5.96 18.53
N VAL A 742 -34.48 5.73 17.22
CA VAL A 742 -35.66 6.11 16.42
C VAL A 742 -36.92 5.38 16.91
N LEU A 743 -36.84 4.09 17.26
CA LEU A 743 -37.97 3.33 17.83
C LEU A 743 -38.36 3.87 19.21
N HIS A 744 -37.38 4.22 20.04
CA HIS A 744 -37.59 4.84 21.36
C HIS A 744 -38.22 6.24 21.24
N PHE A 745 -37.76 7.07 20.29
CA PHE A 745 -38.36 8.38 20.02
C PHE A 745 -39.80 8.28 19.50
N ARG A 746 -40.10 7.29 18.62
CA ARG A 746 -41.47 7.01 18.18
C ARG A 746 -42.39 6.66 19.35
N GLN A 747 -41.94 5.82 20.28
CA GLN A 747 -42.71 5.52 21.52
C GLN A 747 -42.92 6.76 22.40
N PHE A 748 -41.91 7.63 22.52
CA PHE A 748 -42.03 8.91 23.22
C PHE A 748 -43.12 9.80 22.58
N CYS A 749 -43.13 9.95 21.26
CA CYS A 749 -44.16 10.73 20.56
C CYS A 749 -45.57 10.15 20.74
N GLU A 750 -45.72 8.83 20.62
CA GLU A 750 -46.99 8.13 20.91
C GLU A 750 -47.49 8.38 22.34
N SER A 751 -46.57 8.41 23.32
CA SER A 751 -46.92 8.55 24.74
C SER A 751 -47.22 9.99 25.18
N ASN A 752 -46.77 11.00 24.42
CA ASN A 752 -46.90 12.42 24.77
C ASN A 752 -47.80 13.21 23.78
N SER A 753 -48.55 12.52 22.90
CA SER A 753 -49.47 13.13 21.93
C SER A 753 -48.86 14.28 21.10
N SER A 754 -47.55 14.23 20.87
CA SER A 754 -46.78 15.37 20.36
C SER A 754 -46.65 15.31 18.84
N THR A 755 -47.20 16.31 18.14
CA THR A 755 -47.23 16.37 16.66
C THR A 755 -45.86 16.74 16.09
N ALA A 756 -44.94 15.78 16.06
CA ALA A 756 -43.54 15.98 15.64
C ALA A 756 -43.35 16.45 14.17
N ILE A 757 -44.43 16.50 13.39
CA ILE A 757 -44.49 17.03 12.01
C ILE A 757 -44.13 18.54 11.96
N MET A 758 -44.31 19.30 13.04
CA MET A 758 -44.15 20.77 13.05
C MET A 758 -42.71 21.27 12.79
N PHE A 759 -41.70 20.40 12.79
CA PHE A 759 -40.28 20.78 12.76
C PHE A 759 -39.55 20.40 11.46
N GLU A 760 -40.25 19.79 10.50
CA GLU A 760 -39.61 19.32 9.26
C GLU A 760 -38.89 20.45 8.50
N ASP A 761 -39.51 21.62 8.35
CA ASP A 761 -38.92 22.75 7.60
C ASP A 761 -37.71 23.38 8.33
N GLU A 762 -37.65 23.30 9.65
CA GLU A 762 -36.49 23.71 10.43
C GLU A 762 -35.32 22.74 10.23
N LEU A 763 -35.58 21.45 10.38
CA LEU A 763 -34.58 20.41 10.20
C LEU A 763 -34.09 20.32 8.74
N ARG A 764 -34.96 20.51 7.75
CA ARG A 764 -34.60 20.61 6.31
C ARG A 764 -33.67 21.79 6.04
N ARG A 765 -33.89 22.95 6.67
CA ARG A 765 -32.96 24.09 6.60
C ARG A 765 -31.61 23.74 7.21
N MET A 766 -31.58 23.08 8.37
CA MET A 766 -30.33 22.62 9.00
C MET A 766 -29.57 21.60 8.13
N CYS A 767 -30.26 20.67 7.46
CA CYS A 767 -29.64 19.76 6.49
C CYS A 767 -29.04 20.48 5.27
N SER A 768 -29.45 21.72 4.99
CA SER A 768 -29.12 22.49 3.79
C SER A 768 -28.15 23.66 4.04
N GLN A 769 -27.86 23.99 5.29
CA GLN A 769 -26.96 25.08 5.69
C GLN A 769 -25.56 24.56 6.02
N THR A 770 -24.54 25.38 5.75
CA THR A 770 -23.12 25.05 5.96
C THR A 770 -22.57 25.49 7.33
N GLU A 771 -23.37 26.18 8.13
CA GLU A 771 -23.01 26.65 9.47
C GLU A 771 -24.22 26.50 10.38
N TYR A 772 -24.05 25.80 11.50
CA TYR A 772 -25.06 25.70 12.56
C TYR A 772 -24.72 26.67 13.70
N ASP A 773 -25.69 27.52 14.01
CA ASP A 773 -25.70 28.35 15.21
C ASP A 773 -26.65 27.74 16.24
N ASN A 774 -26.19 27.50 17.47
CA ASN A 774 -27.06 27.07 18.57
C ASN A 774 -28.24 28.02 18.80
N SER A 775 -28.12 29.31 18.48
CA SER A 775 -29.22 30.27 18.60
C SER A 775 -30.31 30.11 17.53
N SER A 776 -30.12 29.23 16.54
CA SER A 776 -31.06 29.02 15.44
C SER A 776 -32.16 28.00 15.73
N VAL A 777 -32.03 27.21 16.81
CA VAL A 777 -32.99 26.18 17.22
C VAL A 777 -34.22 26.85 17.86
N SER A 778 -35.42 26.54 17.34
CA SER A 778 -36.68 27.07 17.86
C SER A 778 -36.91 26.69 19.32
N LYS A 779 -37.68 27.50 20.05
CA LYS A 779 -37.99 27.25 21.45
C LYS A 779 -38.79 25.94 21.59
N GLU A 780 -39.68 25.71 20.64
CA GLU A 780 -40.56 24.56 20.52
C GLU A 780 -39.78 23.26 20.25
N LEU A 781 -38.75 23.31 19.38
CA LEU A 781 -37.86 22.16 19.15
C LEU A 781 -37.00 21.87 20.40
N ASN A 782 -36.49 22.90 21.08
CA ASN A 782 -35.77 22.74 22.35
C ASN A 782 -36.65 22.10 23.44
N GLU A 783 -37.92 22.54 23.60
CA GLU A 783 -38.86 21.96 24.56
C GLU A 783 -39.11 20.46 24.33
N ILE A 784 -39.21 20.02 23.06
CA ILE A 784 -39.31 18.59 22.71
C ILE A 784 -38.01 17.84 22.97
N ILE A 785 -36.86 18.45 22.68
CA ILE A 785 -35.54 17.87 22.97
C ILE A 785 -35.37 17.64 24.47
N ASP A 786 -35.73 18.62 25.30
CA ASP A 786 -35.68 18.51 26.76
C ASP A 786 -36.66 17.45 27.30
N ALA A 787 -37.90 17.44 26.81
CA ALA A 787 -38.88 16.41 27.17
C ALA A 787 -38.41 14.99 26.78
N TYR A 788 -37.79 14.84 25.60
CA TYR A 788 -37.22 13.57 25.17
C TYR A 788 -35.96 13.18 25.97
N GLN A 789 -35.13 14.15 26.38
CA GLN A 789 -34.01 13.89 27.29
C GLN A 789 -34.50 13.39 28.65
N ILE A 790 -35.55 13.99 29.22
CA ILE A 790 -36.18 13.52 30.46
C ILE A 790 -36.71 12.08 30.28
N TYR A 791 -37.47 11.81 29.21
CA TYR A 791 -37.95 10.46 28.90
C TYR A 791 -36.81 9.44 28.76
N SER A 792 -35.71 9.84 28.14
CA SER A 792 -34.49 9.02 28.00
C SER A 792 -33.82 8.71 29.35
N GLN A 793 -33.82 9.64 30.30
CA GLN A 793 -33.33 9.37 31.66
C GLN A 793 -34.23 8.38 32.41
N LYS A 794 -35.56 8.48 32.25
CA LYS A 794 -36.52 7.50 32.80
C LYS A 794 -36.26 6.08 32.27
N THR A 795 -35.97 5.94 30.98
CA THR A 795 -35.55 4.65 30.39
C THR A 795 -34.26 4.12 31.01
N LEU A 796 -33.27 4.98 31.29
CA LEU A 796 -32.02 4.58 31.96
C LEU A 796 -32.22 4.24 33.45
N ALA A 797 -33.14 4.91 34.14
CA ALA A 797 -33.54 4.56 35.50
C ALA A 797 -34.17 3.15 35.52
N GLY A 798 -35.02 2.86 34.54
CA GLY A 798 -35.71 1.58 34.35
C GLY A 798 -37.24 1.68 34.35
N GLU A 799 -37.80 2.89 34.35
CA GLU A 799 -39.26 3.14 34.39
C GLU A 799 -40.01 2.54 33.19
N HIS A 800 -39.33 2.31 32.07
CA HIS A 800 -39.90 1.70 30.86
C HIS A 800 -39.55 0.19 30.72
N GLY A 801 -39.15 -0.45 31.81
CA GLY A 801 -38.86 -1.89 31.88
C GLY A 801 -37.41 -2.27 31.60
N LYS A 802 -37.05 -3.50 32.03
CA LYS A 802 -35.66 -4.00 32.02
C LYS A 802 -35.07 -4.11 30.62
N THR A 803 -35.86 -4.57 29.65
CA THR A 803 -35.42 -4.72 28.26
C THR A 803 -35.19 -3.36 27.57
N ALA A 804 -36.03 -2.36 27.85
CA ALA A 804 -35.82 -0.98 27.40
C ALA A 804 -34.54 -0.38 27.99
N LYS A 805 -34.34 -0.50 29.32
CA LYS A 805 -33.11 -0.05 30.01
C LYS A 805 -31.86 -0.68 29.42
N TYR A 806 -31.87 -1.98 29.14
CA TYR A 806 -30.73 -2.68 28.54
C TYR A 806 -30.35 -2.13 27.16
N TRP A 807 -31.32 -1.96 26.24
CA TRP A 807 -31.06 -1.46 24.89
C TRP A 807 -30.76 0.04 24.85
N TYR A 808 -31.39 0.84 25.69
CA TYR A 808 -31.05 2.26 25.80
C TYR A 808 -29.69 2.49 26.48
N THR A 809 -29.25 1.59 27.36
CA THR A 809 -27.87 1.56 27.86
C THR A 809 -26.87 1.27 26.74
N TYR A 810 -27.19 0.40 25.76
CA TYR A 810 -26.38 0.25 24.55
C TYR A 810 -26.34 1.54 23.71
N VAL A 811 -27.47 2.24 23.55
CA VAL A 811 -27.49 3.57 22.90
C VAL A 811 -26.59 4.57 23.63
N LYS A 812 -26.61 4.62 24.97
CA LYS A 812 -25.65 5.40 25.78
C LYS A 812 -24.19 5.04 25.47
N MET A 813 -23.85 3.74 25.34
CA MET A 813 -22.49 3.31 24.99
C MET A 813 -22.05 3.90 23.63
N ILE A 814 -22.94 3.91 22.63
CA ILE A 814 -22.59 4.43 21.30
C ILE A 814 -22.55 5.96 21.27
N ARG A 815 -23.42 6.66 22.02
CA ARG A 815 -23.32 8.12 22.21
C ARG A 815 -21.98 8.54 22.87
N ILE A 816 -21.45 7.76 23.82
CA ILE A 816 -20.09 8.01 24.36
C ILE A 816 -19.02 7.83 23.27
N PHE A 817 -19.15 6.82 22.39
CA PHE A 817 -18.26 6.67 21.24
C PHE A 817 -18.40 7.83 20.23
N HIS A 818 -19.60 8.37 20.00
CA HIS A 818 -19.78 9.56 19.18
C HIS A 818 -19.08 10.78 19.77
N LEU A 819 -19.24 11.05 21.08
CA LEU A 819 -18.52 12.15 21.76
C LEU A 819 -17.00 11.96 21.69
N PHE A 820 -16.50 10.72 21.88
CA PHE A 820 -15.08 10.40 21.71
C PHE A 820 -14.61 10.65 20.27
N SER A 821 -15.35 10.17 19.26
CA SER A 821 -15.02 10.42 17.86
C SER A 821 -15.13 11.90 17.51
N ARG A 822 -16.07 12.65 18.09
CA ARG A 822 -16.26 14.09 17.91
C ARG A 822 -15.05 14.85 18.43
N SER A 823 -14.58 14.53 19.64
CA SER A 823 -13.39 15.14 20.24
C SER A 823 -12.17 15.07 19.31
N ILE A 824 -11.96 13.93 18.64
CA ILE A 824 -10.92 13.72 17.62
C ILE A 824 -11.22 14.55 16.36
N HIS A 825 -12.46 14.52 15.86
CA HIS A 825 -12.87 15.22 14.64
C HIS A 825 -12.82 16.76 14.75
N VAL A 826 -12.89 17.33 15.97
CA VAL A 826 -12.81 18.80 16.21
C VAL A 826 -11.55 19.25 16.97
N GLY A 827 -10.71 18.33 17.45
CA GLY A 827 -9.49 18.65 18.21
C GLY A 827 -9.70 19.00 19.69
N ASP A 828 -10.85 18.68 20.28
CA ASP A 828 -11.19 19.02 21.66
C ASP A 828 -10.61 18.02 22.68
N HIS A 829 -9.47 18.37 23.28
CA HIS A 829 -8.80 17.56 24.30
C HIS A 829 -9.56 17.45 25.63
N ASN A 830 -10.46 18.40 25.94
CA ASN A 830 -11.27 18.35 27.16
C ASN A 830 -12.40 17.32 27.01
N LEU A 831 -13.11 17.36 25.88
CA LEU A 831 -14.12 16.35 25.55
C LEU A 831 -13.49 14.95 25.40
N PHE A 832 -12.27 14.87 24.85
CA PHE A 832 -11.50 13.63 24.78
C PHE A 832 -11.24 13.07 26.19
N THR A 833 -10.73 13.90 27.10
CA THR A 833 -10.43 13.52 28.49
C THR A 833 -11.68 13.04 29.23
N TYR A 834 -12.80 13.78 29.15
CA TYR A 834 -14.10 13.35 29.69
C TYR A 834 -14.52 11.96 29.16
N CYS A 835 -14.38 11.72 27.85
CA CYS A 835 -14.73 10.44 27.25
C CYS A 835 -13.84 9.29 27.71
N LEU A 836 -12.54 9.51 27.94
CA LEU A 836 -11.63 8.49 28.48
C LEU A 836 -12.12 7.97 29.84
N PHE A 837 -12.63 8.86 30.70
CA PHE A 837 -13.16 8.49 32.02
C PHE A 837 -14.43 7.64 31.93
N GLU A 838 -15.41 8.06 31.11
CA GLU A 838 -16.65 7.32 30.88
C GLU A 838 -16.41 5.94 30.21
N MET A 839 -15.46 5.87 29.27
CA MET A 839 -15.11 4.61 28.60
C MET A 839 -14.39 3.63 29.53
N SER A 840 -13.67 4.13 30.55
CA SER A 840 -12.88 3.30 31.47
C SER A 840 -13.73 2.27 32.22
N SER A 841 -14.97 2.63 32.59
CA SER A 841 -15.89 1.78 33.35
C SER A 841 -16.23 0.48 32.62
N LEU A 842 -16.40 0.51 31.30
CA LEU A 842 -16.64 -0.70 30.50
C LEU A 842 -15.37 -1.58 30.37
N PHE A 843 -14.17 -1.00 30.43
CA PHE A 843 -12.93 -1.78 30.44
C PHE A 843 -12.75 -2.57 31.74
N PHE A 844 -13.20 -2.04 32.88
CA PHE A 844 -13.31 -2.81 34.12
C PHE A 844 -14.38 -3.91 34.01
N SER A 845 -15.63 -3.56 33.68
CA SER A 845 -16.75 -4.52 33.62
C SER A 845 -16.50 -5.70 32.67
N PHE A 846 -15.87 -5.45 31.51
CA PHE A 846 -15.63 -6.46 30.49
C PHE A 846 -14.18 -7.00 30.40
N ASN A 847 -13.41 -6.89 31.50
CA ASN A 847 -12.08 -7.49 31.63
C ASN A 847 -11.08 -7.07 30.53
N GLN A 848 -10.86 -5.78 30.38
CA GLN A 848 -9.77 -5.22 29.56
C GLN A 848 -8.75 -4.50 30.44
N PRO A 849 -8.04 -5.22 31.35
CA PRO A 849 -7.28 -4.62 32.44
C PRO A 849 -6.13 -3.72 31.99
N ASN A 850 -5.55 -3.96 30.81
CA ASN A 850 -4.49 -3.09 30.28
C ASN A 850 -5.06 -1.72 29.88
N TYR A 851 -6.16 -1.69 29.13
CA TYR A 851 -6.84 -0.43 28.78
C TYR A 851 -7.41 0.26 30.03
N ALA A 852 -8.06 -0.49 30.91
CA ALA A 852 -8.58 0.02 32.18
C ALA A 852 -7.52 0.74 33.02
N ARG A 853 -6.32 0.15 33.16
CA ARG A 853 -5.19 0.76 33.88
C ARG A 853 -4.62 1.98 33.16
N TRP A 854 -4.23 1.82 31.90
CA TRP A 854 -3.41 2.83 31.21
C TRP A 854 -4.22 4.03 30.71
N ILE A 855 -5.53 3.86 30.46
CA ILE A 855 -6.41 5.00 30.18
C ILE A 855 -6.62 5.86 31.41
N LEU A 856 -6.74 5.29 32.62
CA LEU A 856 -6.76 6.10 33.84
C LEU A 856 -5.46 6.88 34.05
N ARG A 857 -4.30 6.29 33.70
CA ARG A 857 -3.01 7.03 33.74
C ARG A 857 -2.98 8.18 32.72
N LEU A 858 -3.40 7.94 31.48
CA LEU A 858 -3.48 9.01 30.47
C LEU A 858 -4.47 10.10 30.90
N HIS A 859 -5.63 9.73 31.43
CA HIS A 859 -6.64 10.65 31.92
C HIS A 859 -6.09 11.57 33.03
N ASP A 860 -5.37 11.01 34.00
CA ASP A 860 -4.77 11.80 35.08
C ASP A 860 -3.63 12.69 34.58
N ASN A 861 -2.84 12.23 33.60
CA ASN A 861 -1.84 13.06 32.92
C ASN A 861 -2.50 14.23 32.15
N MET A 862 -3.64 14.00 31.48
CA MET A 862 -4.42 15.05 30.80
C MET A 862 -4.97 16.07 31.81
N MET A 863 -5.46 15.64 32.98
CA MET A 863 -5.96 16.57 34.02
C MET A 863 -4.86 17.38 34.72
N LYS A 864 -3.60 16.89 34.72
CA LYS A 864 -2.42 17.59 35.25
C LYS A 864 -1.58 18.26 34.16
N ILE A 865 -2.12 18.45 32.95
CA ILE A 865 -1.29 18.88 31.82
C ILE A 865 -0.68 20.27 32.04
N ASP A 866 -1.44 21.25 32.54
CA ASP A 866 -0.92 22.59 32.84
C ASP A 866 0.02 22.62 34.06
N GLU A 867 -0.06 21.62 34.95
CA GLU A 867 0.84 21.45 36.10
C GLU A 867 2.19 20.82 35.69
N THR A 868 2.18 19.93 34.70
CA THR A 868 3.32 19.05 34.36
C THR A 868 4.00 19.39 33.04
N HIS A 869 3.26 19.97 32.09
CA HIS A 869 3.72 20.36 30.76
C HIS A 869 3.11 21.72 30.35
N PRO A 870 3.48 22.83 31.03
CA PRO A 870 2.91 24.15 30.77
C PRO A 870 2.94 24.52 29.27
N GLY A 871 1.81 24.99 28.75
CA GLY A 871 1.66 25.36 27.34
C GLY A 871 1.10 24.25 26.43
N LEU A 872 1.18 22.96 26.78
CA LEU A 872 0.62 21.90 25.93
C LEU A 872 -0.90 21.99 25.74
N SER A 873 -1.66 22.56 26.70
CA SER A 873 -3.09 22.88 26.52
C SER A 873 -3.34 23.88 25.39
N GLU A 874 -2.36 24.72 25.05
CA GLU A 874 -2.39 25.58 23.87
C GLU A 874 -2.02 24.81 22.60
N GLU A 875 -1.00 23.94 22.63
CA GLU A 875 -0.71 23.05 21.48
C GLU A 875 -1.90 22.15 21.12
N PHE A 876 -2.62 21.62 22.12
CA PHE A 876 -3.85 20.87 21.89
C PHE A 876 -4.98 21.74 21.30
N ARG A 877 -5.18 22.96 21.80
CA ARG A 877 -6.10 23.94 21.18
C ARG A 877 -5.68 24.33 19.76
N ASN A 878 -4.40 24.23 19.42
CA ASN A 878 -3.85 24.44 18.08
C ASN A 878 -3.78 23.15 17.22
N GLY A 879 -4.45 22.07 17.65
CA GLY A 879 -4.69 20.88 16.82
C GLY A 879 -3.75 19.69 17.04
N ALA A 880 -2.99 19.62 18.13
CA ALA A 880 -2.09 18.49 18.41
C ALA A 880 -2.79 17.12 18.58
N LEU A 881 -4.08 17.10 18.96
CA LEU A 881 -4.82 15.86 19.27
C LEU A 881 -5.05 14.94 18.06
N SER A 882 -5.17 15.53 16.86
CA SER A 882 -5.65 14.81 15.67
C SER A 882 -5.24 15.51 14.37
N ILE A 883 -5.10 14.74 13.29
CA ILE A 883 -4.48 15.20 12.04
C ILE A 883 -5.55 15.59 11.00
N ARG A 884 -5.52 16.84 10.52
CA ARG A 884 -6.36 17.32 9.40
C ARG A 884 -5.57 17.31 8.08
N ARG A 885 -5.78 16.31 7.23
CA ARG A 885 -5.14 16.24 5.89
C ARG A 885 -5.85 17.03 4.79
N THR A 886 -7.12 17.40 4.99
CA THR A 886 -7.99 17.95 3.93
C THR A 886 -8.65 19.26 4.35
N PRO A 887 -9.06 20.13 3.40
CA PRO A 887 -9.80 21.35 3.74
C PRO A 887 -11.22 21.07 4.25
N LYS A 888 -11.78 19.88 4.06
CA LYS A 888 -13.16 19.58 4.49
C LYS A 888 -13.29 19.68 6.00
N ASP A 889 -14.43 20.16 6.48
CA ASP A 889 -14.73 20.21 7.90
C ASP A 889 -15.02 18.82 8.47
N PHE A 890 -14.88 18.69 9.78
CA PHE A 890 -14.98 17.42 10.51
C PHE A 890 -14.07 16.29 9.98
N SER A 891 -13.02 16.63 9.21
CA SER A 891 -12.20 15.65 8.49
C SER A 891 -10.96 15.14 9.25
N ARG A 892 -10.72 15.65 10.46
CA ARG A 892 -9.62 15.20 11.33
C ARG A 892 -9.69 13.71 11.62
N SER A 893 -8.53 13.08 11.70
CA SER A 893 -8.39 11.65 12.03
C SER A 893 -7.44 11.47 13.21
N ALA A 894 -7.62 10.38 13.96
CA ALA A 894 -6.69 10.03 15.04
C ALA A 894 -5.25 9.88 14.51
N VAL A 895 -4.27 10.14 15.37
CA VAL A 895 -2.85 10.09 14.97
C VAL A 895 -2.43 8.67 14.56
N ASP A 896 -2.84 7.66 15.33
CA ASP A 896 -2.50 6.25 15.09
C ASP A 896 -3.21 5.66 13.84
N ILE A 897 -4.48 5.99 13.59
CA ILE A 897 -5.13 5.60 12.32
C ILE A 897 -4.51 6.33 11.12
N THR A 898 -4.00 7.55 11.30
CA THR A 898 -3.31 8.28 10.23
C THR A 898 -1.96 7.64 9.90
N LEU A 899 -1.22 7.16 10.91
CA LEU A 899 -0.01 6.35 10.73
C LEU A 899 -0.32 5.08 9.93
N GLU A 900 -1.37 4.33 10.32
CA GLU A 900 -1.82 3.11 9.61
C GLU A 900 -2.18 3.41 8.13
N GLN A 901 -2.93 4.48 7.88
CA GLN A 901 -3.35 4.88 6.54
C GLN A 901 -2.25 5.52 5.68
N THR A 902 -1.12 5.90 6.27
CA THR A 902 0.00 6.53 5.56
C THR A 902 1.21 5.60 5.57
N VAL A 903 2.13 5.73 6.52
CA VAL A 903 3.42 5.02 6.47
C VAL A 903 3.27 3.50 6.44
N ASN A 904 2.32 2.90 7.19
CA ASN A 904 2.11 1.45 7.14
C ASN A 904 1.52 1.01 5.79
N ALA A 905 0.51 1.70 5.27
CA ALA A 905 -0.10 1.42 3.96
C ALA A 905 0.91 1.60 2.80
N ASP A 906 1.65 2.70 2.80
CA ASP A 906 2.68 3.01 1.80
C ASP A 906 3.84 2.01 1.89
N ALA A 907 4.28 1.62 3.09
CA ALA A 907 5.27 0.56 3.29
C ALA A 907 4.75 -0.80 2.80
N ALA A 908 3.46 -1.06 3.03
CA ALA A 908 2.79 -2.30 2.64
C ALA A 908 2.56 -2.45 1.13
N ASN A 909 2.68 -1.38 0.36
CA ASN A 909 2.59 -1.39 -1.09
C ASN A 909 3.63 -2.36 -1.71
N ARG A 910 3.13 -3.33 -2.48
CA ARG A 910 3.95 -4.41 -3.09
C ARG A 910 4.84 -3.95 -4.25
N PHE A 911 4.61 -2.74 -4.77
CA PHE A 911 5.34 -2.21 -5.92
C PHE A 911 6.42 -1.21 -5.50
N SER A 912 6.02 -0.17 -4.75
CA SER A 912 6.89 0.95 -4.39
C SER A 912 7.12 1.13 -2.88
N GLY A 913 6.51 0.32 -2.03
CA GLY A 913 6.70 0.34 -0.57
C GLY A 913 7.87 -0.52 -0.10
N ILE A 914 8.23 -0.38 1.18
CA ILE A 914 9.23 -1.21 1.90
C ILE A 914 9.15 -2.69 1.53
N SER A 915 7.93 -3.22 1.34
CA SER A 915 7.73 -4.63 1.01
C SER A 915 8.23 -5.11 -0.35
N SER A 916 8.68 -4.23 -1.25
CA SER A 916 9.37 -4.63 -2.50
C SER A 916 10.90 -4.64 -2.41
N PHE A 917 11.50 -4.14 -1.31
CA PHE A 917 12.95 -4.09 -1.09
C PHE A 917 13.34 -4.38 0.38
N THR A 918 12.62 -5.32 0.99
CA THR A 918 12.70 -5.72 2.41
C THR A 918 14.11 -5.93 2.93
N ASN A 919 14.99 -6.51 2.12
CA ASN A 919 16.31 -6.96 2.57
C ASN A 919 17.38 -5.85 2.54
N SER A 920 17.07 -4.63 2.10
CA SER A 920 18.04 -3.52 1.97
C SER A 920 17.71 -2.36 2.90
N ILE A 921 18.39 -2.28 4.05
CA ILE A 921 18.28 -1.17 5.02
C ILE A 921 18.48 0.18 4.32
N ALA A 922 19.46 0.26 3.41
CA ALA A 922 19.74 1.48 2.65
C ALA A 922 18.56 1.90 1.76
N ALA A 923 17.88 0.94 1.11
CA ALA A 923 16.70 1.24 0.30
C ALA A 923 15.52 1.67 1.17
N ARG A 924 15.33 1.03 2.33
CA ARG A 924 14.25 1.38 3.28
C ARG A 924 14.44 2.78 3.89
N GLN A 925 15.64 3.09 4.38
CA GLN A 925 15.97 4.43 4.88
C GLN A 925 15.84 5.50 3.81
N ARG A 926 16.39 5.27 2.59
CA ARG A 926 16.21 6.18 1.46
C ARG A 926 14.74 6.42 1.16
N TRP A 927 13.92 5.36 1.15
CA TRP A 927 12.49 5.46 0.89
C TRP A 927 11.76 6.33 1.92
N SER A 928 12.01 6.16 3.22
CA SER A 928 11.41 7.02 4.26
C SER A 928 11.86 8.47 4.13
N MET A 929 13.17 8.70 4.02
CA MET A 929 13.76 10.05 3.96
C MET A 929 13.42 10.81 2.67
N SER A 930 13.24 10.10 1.55
CA SER A 930 12.83 10.70 0.26
C SER A 930 11.32 10.81 0.11
N HIS A 931 10.50 10.29 1.05
CA HIS A 931 9.04 10.18 0.88
C HIS A 931 8.38 11.53 0.60
N TYR A 932 8.59 12.53 1.45
CA TYR A 932 8.01 13.88 1.27
C TYR A 932 8.37 14.46 -0.10
N MET A 933 9.65 14.39 -0.48
CA MET A 933 10.15 14.90 -1.76
C MET A 933 9.52 14.17 -2.96
N ARG A 934 9.36 12.84 -2.88
CA ARG A 934 8.67 12.04 -3.90
C ARG A 934 7.17 12.36 -3.96
N ALA A 935 6.52 12.53 -2.82
CA ALA A 935 5.11 12.88 -2.72
C ALA A 935 4.83 14.26 -3.34
N THR A 936 5.67 15.26 -3.07
CA THR A 936 5.58 16.59 -3.71
C THR A 936 5.74 16.52 -5.23
N ILE A 937 6.70 15.74 -5.74
CA ILE A 937 6.88 15.56 -7.19
C ILE A 937 5.68 14.83 -7.83
N VAL A 938 5.13 13.80 -7.17
CA VAL A 938 3.92 13.10 -7.64
C VAL A 938 2.71 14.04 -7.62
N GLY A 939 2.55 14.85 -6.58
CA GLY A 939 1.50 15.86 -6.46
C GLY A 939 1.56 16.88 -7.59
N HIS A 940 2.74 17.46 -7.83
CA HIS A 940 2.99 18.37 -8.96
C HIS A 940 2.63 17.74 -10.31
N VAL A 941 3.01 16.47 -10.55
CA VAL A 941 2.66 15.77 -11.79
C VAL A 941 1.14 15.52 -11.90
N PHE A 942 0.45 15.17 -10.82
CA PHE A 942 -1.00 14.96 -10.84
C PHE A 942 -1.78 16.27 -11.04
N GLU A 943 -1.32 17.36 -10.45
CA GLU A 943 -1.87 18.70 -10.64
C GLU A 943 -1.64 19.19 -12.07
N HIS A 944 -0.40 19.12 -12.56
CA HIS A 944 -0.06 19.47 -13.93
C HIS A 944 -0.80 18.62 -14.96
N LEU A 945 -1.25 17.41 -14.64
CA LEU A 945 -2.06 16.56 -15.51
C LEU A 945 -3.59 16.76 -15.35
N GLY A 946 -4.03 17.48 -14.32
CA GLY A 946 -5.45 17.64 -13.97
C GLY A 946 -6.11 16.36 -13.46
N ILE A 947 -5.35 15.49 -12.78
CA ILE A 947 -5.82 14.21 -12.23
C ILE A 947 -5.68 14.11 -10.69
N SER A 948 -5.33 15.21 -10.02
CA SER A 948 -5.30 15.32 -8.56
C SER A 948 -6.62 14.85 -7.96
N ARG A 949 -6.58 13.71 -7.27
CA ARG A 949 -7.71 13.20 -6.49
C ARG A 949 -7.64 13.83 -5.11
N ALA A 950 -8.50 14.81 -4.84
CA ALA A 950 -8.74 15.24 -3.46
C ALA A 950 -9.23 14.05 -2.63
N GLU A 951 -8.74 13.91 -1.40
CA GLU A 951 -9.21 12.88 -0.48
C GLU A 951 -10.69 13.16 -0.12
N ASP A 952 -11.59 12.29 -0.56
CA ASP A 952 -13.03 12.46 -0.32
C ASP A 952 -13.46 11.88 1.03
N VAL A 953 -13.15 12.62 2.09
CA VAL A 953 -13.51 12.27 3.47
C VAL A 953 -15.04 12.25 3.68
N THR A 954 -15.79 13.02 2.87
CA THR A 954 -17.25 13.12 2.91
C THR A 954 -17.94 12.12 1.97
N SER A 955 -17.38 10.91 1.83
CA SER A 955 -18.01 9.87 1.00
C SER A 955 -19.44 9.51 1.47
N GLU A 956 -19.78 9.75 2.74
CA GLU A 956 -21.12 9.59 3.30
C GLU A 956 -22.14 10.63 2.78
N LEU A 957 -21.70 11.79 2.28
CA LEU A 957 -22.57 12.81 1.64
C LEU A 957 -22.97 12.44 0.21
N ARG A 958 -22.41 11.37 -0.36
CA ARG A 958 -22.81 10.91 -1.70
C ARG A 958 -24.19 10.28 -1.63
N GLN A 959 -25.12 10.73 -2.46
CA GLN A 959 -26.53 10.27 -2.48
C GLN A 959 -26.68 8.74 -2.38
N ALA A 960 -25.97 7.98 -3.21
CA ALA A 960 -26.01 6.51 -3.20
C ALA A 960 -25.56 5.86 -1.87
N ASN A 961 -24.75 6.55 -1.05
CA ASN A 961 -24.41 6.10 0.30
C ASN A 961 -25.48 6.48 1.33
N ILE A 962 -26.11 7.66 1.19
CA ILE A 962 -27.25 8.08 2.01
C ILE A 962 -28.41 7.11 1.83
N GLU A 963 -28.88 6.91 0.59
CA GLU A 963 -29.93 5.96 0.22
C GLU A 963 -29.67 4.55 0.77
N LYS A 964 -28.44 4.06 0.59
CA LYS A 964 -28.03 2.74 1.11
C LYS A 964 -28.09 2.67 2.63
N ASN A 965 -27.65 3.70 3.34
CA ASN A 965 -27.70 3.74 4.81
C ASN A 965 -29.15 3.81 5.31
N THR A 966 -30.01 4.62 4.69
CA THR A 966 -31.45 4.68 4.99
C THR A 966 -32.14 3.34 4.75
N ALA A 967 -31.87 2.67 3.63
CA ALA A 967 -32.40 1.33 3.34
C ALA A 967 -31.91 0.28 4.37
N HIS A 968 -30.64 0.35 4.79
CA HIS A 968 -30.09 -0.52 5.83
C HIS A 968 -30.73 -0.26 7.21
N ARG A 969 -30.90 1.01 7.61
CA ARG A 969 -31.57 1.42 8.86
C ARG A 969 -33.01 0.92 8.91
N ASN A 970 -33.75 1.08 7.82
CA ASN A 970 -35.16 0.69 7.73
C ASN A 970 -35.31 -0.85 7.84
N LYS A 971 -34.42 -1.63 7.22
CA LYS A 971 -34.37 -3.10 7.41
C LYS A 971 -34.13 -3.52 8.86
N ILE A 972 -33.24 -2.83 9.58
CA ILE A 972 -33.00 -3.12 11.01
C ILE A 972 -34.25 -2.79 11.84
N ILE A 973 -34.89 -1.63 11.60
CA ILE A 973 -36.13 -1.22 12.27
C ILE A 973 -37.24 -2.24 12.02
N GLU A 974 -37.47 -2.64 10.76
CA GLU A 974 -38.45 -3.66 10.36
C GLU A 974 -38.21 -4.99 11.09
N LYS A 975 -36.96 -5.46 11.15
CA LYS A 975 -36.60 -6.70 11.85
C LYS A 975 -36.78 -6.61 13.37
N ILE A 976 -36.49 -5.46 14.00
CA ILE A 976 -36.76 -5.26 15.43
C ILE A 976 -38.28 -5.27 15.70
N ILE A 977 -39.08 -4.59 14.87
CA ILE A 977 -40.55 -4.58 14.99
C ILE A 977 -41.15 -5.98 14.82
N ASN A 978 -40.66 -6.74 13.84
CA ASN A 978 -41.15 -8.09 13.52
C ASN A 978 -40.70 -9.17 14.52
N MET A 979 -39.73 -8.89 15.40
CA MET A 979 -39.30 -9.81 16.45
C MET A 979 -39.84 -9.34 17.82
N SER A 980 -39.12 -8.43 18.49
CA SER A 980 -39.57 -7.80 19.73
C SER A 980 -39.01 -6.38 19.79
N ASN A 981 -39.89 -5.38 19.70
CA ASN A 981 -39.49 -3.98 19.90
C ASN A 981 -39.31 -3.73 21.41
N PRO A 982 -38.08 -3.47 21.89
CA PRO A 982 -37.79 -3.37 23.32
C PRO A 982 -38.42 -2.16 24.03
N PHE A 983 -39.05 -1.25 23.28
CA PHE A 983 -39.65 -0.02 23.81
C PHE A 983 -41.18 -0.04 23.84
N LYS A 984 -41.86 -1.04 23.27
CA LYS A 984 -43.33 -1.08 23.31
C LYS A 984 -43.85 -1.45 24.70
N ASN A 985 -44.97 -0.81 25.07
CA ASN A 985 -45.69 -1.05 26.33
C ASN A 985 -46.21 -2.49 26.53
N ASN A 986 -46.24 -3.32 25.47
CA ASN A 986 -46.67 -4.71 25.52
C ASN A 986 -45.53 -5.72 25.79
N VAL A 987 -44.30 -5.25 26.02
CA VAL A 987 -43.20 -6.09 26.51
C VAL A 987 -43.28 -6.19 28.03
N GLU A 988 -43.12 -7.40 28.58
CA GLU A 988 -43.13 -7.66 30.02
C GLU A 988 -42.01 -6.88 30.72
N GLN A 989 -42.40 -5.83 31.47
CA GLN A 989 -41.46 -4.82 31.97
C GLN A 989 -40.47 -5.37 33.01
N ASP A 990 -40.90 -6.39 33.76
CA ASP A 990 -40.13 -7.03 34.83
C ASP A 990 -39.11 -8.07 34.36
N ILE A 991 -39.03 -8.37 33.05
CA ILE A 991 -38.11 -9.39 32.53
C ILE A 991 -37.17 -8.77 31.47
N LEU A 992 -35.88 -9.12 31.57
CA LEU A 992 -34.91 -8.83 30.51
C LEU A 992 -34.96 -9.96 29.48
N ILE A 993 -35.38 -9.66 28.25
CA ILE A 993 -35.51 -10.65 27.17
C ILE A 993 -34.48 -10.43 26.05
N ASN A 994 -34.09 -11.53 25.40
CA ASN A 994 -33.40 -11.50 24.11
C ASN A 994 -34.43 -11.13 23.02
N ILE A 995 -34.23 -9.98 22.35
CA ILE A 995 -35.22 -9.42 21.41
C ILE A 995 -35.41 -10.20 20.11
N SER A 996 -34.58 -11.23 19.84
CA SER A 996 -34.73 -12.09 18.65
C SER A 996 -35.43 -13.42 18.93
N SER A 997 -35.41 -13.88 20.18
CA SER A 997 -35.92 -15.21 20.57
C SER A 997 -37.01 -15.16 21.65
N GLY A 998 -37.25 -14.00 22.27
CA GLY A 998 -38.15 -13.84 23.40
C GLY A 998 -37.61 -14.42 24.72
N LYS A 999 -36.45 -15.09 24.71
CA LYS A 999 -35.92 -15.81 25.88
C LYS A 999 -35.51 -14.85 27.00
N ALA A 1000 -36.04 -15.08 28.19
CA ALA A 1000 -35.65 -14.40 29.43
C ALA A 1000 -34.18 -14.68 29.82
N ALA A 1001 -33.48 -13.65 30.28
CA ALA A 1001 -32.17 -13.75 30.91
C ALA A 1001 -32.26 -14.32 32.33
N SER A 1002 -31.18 -14.93 32.83
CA SER A 1002 -31.07 -15.31 34.23
C SER A 1002 -31.05 -14.05 35.14
N SER A 1003 -31.40 -14.21 36.41
CA SER A 1003 -31.28 -13.12 37.40
C SER A 1003 -29.85 -12.55 37.44
N SER A 1004 -28.85 -13.42 37.50
CA SER A 1004 -27.43 -13.02 37.52
C SER A 1004 -26.98 -12.24 36.27
N THR A 1005 -27.52 -12.56 35.10
CA THR A 1005 -27.26 -11.85 33.85
C THR A 1005 -28.03 -10.52 33.79
N THR A 1006 -29.26 -10.50 34.28
CA THR A 1006 -30.09 -9.30 34.41
C THR A 1006 -29.41 -8.27 35.31
N ASP A 1007 -29.01 -8.67 36.52
CA ASP A 1007 -28.38 -7.80 37.50
C ASP A 1007 -27.02 -7.26 37.03
N PHE A 1008 -26.25 -8.07 36.29
CA PHE A 1008 -24.97 -7.64 35.74
C PHE A 1008 -25.13 -6.64 34.58
N LEU A 1009 -26.01 -6.94 33.62
CA LEU A 1009 -26.17 -6.14 32.40
C LEU A 1009 -26.85 -4.78 32.70
N LEU A 1010 -27.87 -4.75 33.55
CA LEU A 1010 -28.57 -3.50 33.88
C LEU A 1010 -27.73 -2.52 34.71
N ASN A 1011 -26.76 -3.03 35.47
CA ASN A 1011 -25.89 -2.24 36.36
C ASN A 1011 -24.42 -2.21 35.86
N VAL A 1012 -24.20 -2.43 34.56
CA VAL A 1012 -22.86 -2.60 33.97
C VAL A 1012 -21.92 -1.40 34.19
N TYR A 1013 -22.47 -0.17 34.18
CA TYR A 1013 -21.69 1.05 34.46
C TYR A 1013 -21.37 1.19 35.95
N GLU A 1014 -22.32 0.92 36.84
CA GLU A 1014 -22.09 0.98 38.29
C GLU A 1014 -21.03 -0.03 38.73
N ASN A 1015 -21.11 -1.26 38.22
CA ASN A 1015 -20.12 -2.31 38.46
C ASN A 1015 -18.73 -1.91 37.95
N GLY A 1016 -18.68 -1.17 36.84
CA GLY A 1016 -17.47 -0.60 36.25
C GLY A 1016 -16.88 0.51 37.12
N ASN A 1017 -17.69 1.50 37.50
CA ASN A 1017 -17.31 2.61 38.37
C ASN A 1017 -16.79 2.09 39.72
N LYS A 1018 -17.56 1.24 40.42
CA LYS A 1018 -17.15 0.59 41.68
C LYS A 1018 -15.80 -0.13 41.57
N SER A 1019 -15.50 -0.74 40.41
CA SER A 1019 -14.22 -1.41 40.16
C SER A 1019 -13.08 -0.44 39.82
N ARG A 1020 -13.38 0.66 39.13
CA ARG A 1020 -12.47 1.75 38.75
C ARG A 1020 -12.05 2.56 39.98
N ASP A 1021 -13.02 3.02 40.77
CA ASP A 1021 -12.81 3.88 41.93
C ASP A 1021 -12.08 3.10 43.05
N LYS A 1022 -12.40 1.80 43.19
CA LYS A 1022 -11.61 0.86 43.99
C LYS A 1022 -10.17 0.71 43.49
N PHE A 1023 -9.93 0.69 42.19
CA PHE A 1023 -8.55 0.62 41.66
C PHE A 1023 -7.77 1.92 41.93
N ILE A 1024 -8.41 3.08 41.82
CA ILE A 1024 -7.81 4.39 42.13
C ILE A 1024 -7.40 4.45 43.61
N SER A 1025 -8.33 4.19 44.53
CA SER A 1025 -8.06 4.18 45.98
C SER A 1025 -7.02 3.12 46.40
N GLU A 1026 -7.04 1.91 45.82
CA GLU A 1026 -6.00 0.90 46.06
C GLU A 1026 -4.59 1.36 45.57
N VAL A 1027 -4.50 2.19 44.52
CA VAL A 1027 -3.23 2.72 43.99
C VAL A 1027 -2.72 3.92 44.79
N ILE A 1028 -3.62 4.77 45.29
CA ILE A 1028 -3.26 5.89 46.18
C ILE A 1028 -2.74 5.35 47.52
N ALA A 1029 -3.37 4.31 48.06
CA ALA A 1029 -2.94 3.68 49.32
C ALA A 1029 -1.62 2.88 49.20
N ASP A 1030 -1.36 2.26 48.04
CA ASP A 1030 -0.13 1.53 47.74
C ASP A 1030 0.27 1.78 46.27
N PRO A 1031 1.22 2.69 45.98
CA PRO A 1031 1.70 2.95 44.62
C PRO A 1031 2.12 1.69 43.85
N SER A 1032 2.65 0.67 44.53
CA SER A 1032 3.04 -0.60 43.90
C SER A 1032 1.85 -1.42 43.38
N ARG A 1033 0.62 -1.07 43.78
CA ARG A 1033 -0.63 -1.65 43.28
C ARG A 1033 -0.83 -1.48 41.79
N PHE A 1034 -0.32 -0.39 41.20
CA PHE A 1034 -0.54 -0.06 39.79
C PHE A 1034 -0.06 -1.21 38.90
N ASP A 1035 1.16 -1.70 39.11
CA ASP A 1035 1.76 -2.80 38.35
C ASP A 1035 1.10 -4.17 38.64
N LYS A 1036 0.46 -4.34 39.81
CA LYS A 1036 -0.19 -5.62 40.21
C LYS A 1036 -1.40 -5.94 39.31
N PRO A 1037 -1.67 -7.23 38.99
CA PRO A 1037 -2.81 -7.63 38.16
C PRO A 1037 -4.15 -7.13 38.71
N ILE A 1038 -5.01 -6.60 37.82
CA ILE A 1038 -6.39 -6.25 38.17
C ILE A 1038 -7.23 -7.54 38.22
N LYS A 1039 -7.96 -7.74 39.32
CA LYS A 1039 -8.87 -8.88 39.50
C LYS A 1039 -9.94 -8.87 38.41
N ARG A 1040 -10.08 -9.99 37.70
CA ARG A 1040 -11.08 -10.14 36.64
C ARG A 1040 -12.45 -10.45 37.23
N SER A 1041 -13.49 -9.78 36.75
CA SER A 1041 -14.89 -10.15 36.98
C SER A 1041 -15.24 -11.42 36.19
N LYS A 1042 -16.32 -12.11 36.56
CA LYS A 1042 -16.96 -13.09 35.68
C LYS A 1042 -18.22 -12.41 35.12
N PRO A 1043 -18.17 -11.77 33.93
CA PRO A 1043 -19.32 -11.06 33.39
C PRO A 1043 -20.42 -12.06 33.04
N SER A 1044 -21.61 -11.85 33.59
CA SER A 1044 -22.82 -12.60 33.25
C SER A 1044 -23.57 -11.85 32.15
N THR A 1045 -23.61 -12.41 30.94
CA THR A 1045 -24.28 -11.84 29.77
C THR A 1045 -25.19 -12.88 29.12
N PHE A 1046 -25.99 -12.50 28.13
CA PHE A 1046 -26.77 -13.49 27.35
C PHE A 1046 -25.88 -14.63 26.81
N ALA A 1047 -24.64 -14.32 26.40
CA ALA A 1047 -23.68 -15.32 25.95
C ALA A 1047 -23.24 -16.32 27.05
N SER A 1048 -23.35 -15.97 28.34
CA SER A 1048 -23.14 -16.92 29.44
C SER A 1048 -24.40 -17.69 29.84
N ASP A 1049 -25.59 -17.16 29.57
CA ASP A 1049 -26.85 -17.90 29.74
C ASP A 1049 -27.09 -18.92 28.60
N CYS A 1050 -26.42 -18.73 27.45
CA CYS A 1050 -26.40 -19.66 26.31
C CYS A 1050 -25.39 -20.81 26.47
N THR A 1051 -25.11 -21.29 27.68
CA THR A 1051 -24.16 -22.42 27.88
C THR A 1051 -24.66 -23.73 27.28
N TYR A 1052 -24.19 -24.03 26.07
CA TYR A 1052 -24.26 -25.34 25.43
C TYR A 1052 -23.78 -26.46 26.38
N LYS A 1053 -24.51 -27.59 26.41
CA LYS A 1053 -24.15 -28.76 27.23
C LYS A 1053 -22.85 -29.39 26.71
N LYS A 1054 -21.72 -29.01 27.30
CA LYS A 1054 -20.41 -29.64 27.05
C LYS A 1054 -20.45 -31.10 27.52
N ARG A 1055 -20.61 -32.06 26.60
CA ARG A 1055 -20.44 -33.48 26.92
C ARG A 1055 -19.00 -33.73 27.38
N GLN A 1056 -18.84 -34.30 28.57
CA GLN A 1056 -17.57 -34.88 29.00
C GLN A 1056 -17.49 -36.32 28.51
N LYS A 1057 -16.30 -36.75 28.05
CA LYS A 1057 -16.01 -38.16 27.83
C LYS A 1057 -14.73 -38.49 28.59
N ASN A 1058 -14.84 -39.43 29.54
CA ASN A 1058 -13.76 -39.83 30.46
C ASN A 1058 -13.13 -38.63 31.21
N GLY A 1059 -13.96 -37.75 31.79
CA GLY A 1059 -13.51 -36.58 32.57
C GLY A 1059 -12.94 -35.41 31.75
N ASN A 1060 -12.54 -35.64 30.51
CA ASN A 1060 -12.03 -34.59 29.62
C ASN A 1060 -13.17 -33.89 28.85
N ILE A 1061 -13.06 -32.56 28.74
CA ILE A 1061 -13.95 -31.73 27.94
C ILE A 1061 -13.52 -31.85 26.48
N VAL A 1062 -14.22 -32.68 25.71
CA VAL A 1062 -14.00 -32.79 24.26
C VAL A 1062 -14.83 -31.73 23.55
N GLN A 1063 -14.25 -30.55 23.32
CA GLN A 1063 -14.83 -29.61 22.36
C GLN A 1063 -14.51 -30.11 20.94
N LEU A 1064 -15.53 -30.59 20.23
CA LEU A 1064 -15.43 -30.80 18.78
C LEU A 1064 -15.20 -29.44 18.11
N LYS A 1065 -13.95 -29.13 17.80
CA LYS A 1065 -13.61 -28.07 16.86
C LYS A 1065 -13.61 -28.67 15.46
N MET A 1066 -14.36 -28.10 14.53
CA MET A 1066 -14.00 -28.24 13.13
C MET A 1066 -12.62 -27.60 12.94
N GLU A 1067 -11.62 -28.41 12.65
CA GLU A 1067 -10.53 -27.92 11.84
C GLU A 1067 -11.10 -27.70 10.43
N ARG A 1068 -11.14 -26.44 10.00
CA ARG A 1068 -11.54 -26.07 8.63
C ARG A 1068 -10.69 -26.80 7.57
N ASP A 1069 -9.48 -27.18 7.96
CA ASP A 1069 -8.55 -27.99 7.20
C ASP A 1069 -8.91 -29.48 7.11
N MET A 1070 -9.89 -30.01 7.84
CA MET A 1070 -10.15 -31.46 7.86
C MET A 1070 -10.45 -32.02 6.47
N MET A 1071 -11.21 -31.29 5.64
CA MET A 1071 -11.43 -31.64 4.23
C MET A 1071 -10.14 -31.52 3.39
N GLY A 1072 -9.30 -30.51 3.67
CA GLY A 1072 -8.00 -30.34 3.02
C GLY A 1072 -6.99 -31.43 3.40
N ARG A 1073 -7.00 -31.87 4.66
CA ARG A 1073 -6.21 -32.98 5.19
C ARG A 1073 -6.72 -34.32 4.68
N LEU A 1074 -8.03 -34.53 4.56
CA LEU A 1074 -8.59 -35.73 3.92
C LEU A 1074 -8.25 -35.77 2.42
N LEU A 1075 -8.26 -34.63 1.73
CA LEU A 1075 -7.76 -34.53 0.36
C LEU A 1075 -6.24 -34.83 0.28
N TYR A 1076 -5.43 -34.27 1.18
CA TYR A 1076 -4.00 -34.55 1.28
C TYR A 1076 -3.72 -36.05 1.57
N ILE A 1077 -4.41 -36.62 2.55
CA ILE A 1077 -4.32 -38.03 2.94
C ILE A 1077 -4.84 -38.94 1.81
N SER A 1078 -5.86 -38.54 1.03
CA SER A 1078 -6.28 -39.29 -0.16
C SER A 1078 -5.24 -39.29 -1.27
N LEU A 1079 -4.49 -38.18 -1.41
CA LEU A 1079 -3.42 -38.01 -2.38
C LEU A 1079 -2.15 -38.80 -2.01
N GLU A 1080 -1.84 -38.94 -0.72
CA GLU A 1080 -0.69 -39.74 -0.25
C GLU A 1080 -1.02 -41.21 0.02
N ASN A 1081 -2.13 -41.51 0.69
CA ASN A 1081 -2.44 -42.83 1.28
C ASN A 1081 -3.51 -43.62 0.50
N LYS A 1082 -3.82 -43.23 -0.76
CA LYS A 1082 -4.84 -43.87 -1.62
C LYS A 1082 -6.22 -44.02 -0.98
N LEU A 1083 -6.59 -43.09 -0.11
CA LEU A 1083 -7.87 -43.10 0.59
C LEU A 1083 -9.00 -42.69 -0.38
N ASP A 1084 -9.93 -43.59 -0.70
CA ASP A 1084 -10.98 -43.32 -1.68
C ASP A 1084 -11.94 -42.23 -1.17
N LEU A 1085 -11.88 -41.04 -1.78
CA LEU A 1085 -12.74 -39.91 -1.42
C LEU A 1085 -14.23 -40.17 -1.65
N MET A 1086 -14.62 -41.00 -2.63
CA MET A 1086 -16.03 -41.33 -2.86
C MET A 1086 -16.57 -42.18 -1.71
N ILE A 1087 -15.79 -43.15 -1.23
CA ILE A 1087 -16.13 -43.93 -0.03
C ILE A 1087 -16.09 -43.03 1.21
N THR A 1088 -15.06 -42.21 1.37
CA THR A 1088 -14.88 -41.33 2.54
C THR A 1088 -16.01 -40.33 2.69
N LEU A 1089 -16.46 -39.72 1.58
CA LEU A 1089 -17.56 -38.75 1.55
C LEU A 1089 -18.95 -39.40 1.64
N SER A 1090 -19.06 -40.73 1.52
CA SER A 1090 -20.30 -41.46 1.82
C SER A 1090 -20.57 -41.58 3.33
N TYR A 1091 -19.56 -41.32 4.17
CA TYR A 1091 -19.68 -41.26 5.63
C TYR A 1091 -19.63 -39.82 6.14
N PRO A 1092 -20.33 -39.49 7.24
CA PRO A 1092 -20.25 -38.16 7.84
C PRO A 1092 -18.85 -37.94 8.44
N LEU A 1093 -18.09 -37.01 7.86
CA LEU A 1093 -16.72 -36.66 8.28
C LEU A 1093 -16.64 -36.00 9.68
N THR A 1094 -17.80 -35.72 10.26
CA THR A 1094 -18.01 -35.13 11.58
C THR A 1094 -19.02 -36.00 12.32
N PRO A 1095 -19.03 -36.04 13.66
CA PRO A 1095 -19.91 -36.92 14.42
C PRO A 1095 -21.41 -36.75 14.12
N MET A 1096 -21.83 -35.58 13.65
CA MET A 1096 -23.17 -35.26 13.15
C MET A 1096 -23.06 -34.66 11.74
N PRO A 1097 -23.98 -34.94 10.79
CA PRO A 1097 -23.91 -34.37 9.45
C PRO A 1097 -24.10 -32.84 9.45
N LEU A 1098 -23.10 -32.09 8.97
CA LEU A 1098 -23.11 -30.61 8.91
C LEU A 1098 -24.16 -29.99 7.96
N VAL A 1099 -24.93 -30.82 7.24
CA VAL A 1099 -26.10 -30.38 6.45
C VAL A 1099 -27.37 -30.26 7.31
N PHE A 1100 -27.40 -30.94 8.46
CA PHE A 1100 -28.53 -30.94 9.39
C PHE A 1100 -28.20 -30.35 10.75
N CYS A 1101 -26.94 -30.44 11.20
CA CYS A 1101 -26.52 -29.98 12.53
C CYS A 1101 -25.31 -29.02 12.47
N HIS A 1102 -25.31 -28.04 13.36
CA HIS A 1102 -24.13 -27.30 13.77
C HIS A 1102 -23.13 -28.22 14.51
N ILE A 1103 -21.90 -27.74 14.68
CA ILE A 1103 -20.77 -28.49 15.26
C ILE A 1103 -21.02 -28.82 16.76
N ASP A 1104 -21.92 -28.10 17.40
CA ASP A 1104 -22.33 -28.25 18.81
C ASP A 1104 -23.54 -29.21 19.00
N GLU A 1105 -23.83 -30.04 18.00
CA GLU A 1105 -24.97 -30.97 17.93
C GLU A 1105 -26.37 -30.29 17.81
N THR A 1106 -26.47 -28.96 17.76
CA THR A 1106 -27.75 -28.27 17.53
C THR A 1106 -28.19 -28.34 16.06
N MET A 1107 -29.49 -28.41 15.76
CA MET A 1107 -29.95 -28.49 14.36
C MET A 1107 -29.85 -27.13 13.65
N ILE A 1108 -29.50 -27.14 12.37
CA ILE A 1108 -29.40 -25.95 11.53
C ILE A 1108 -30.79 -25.41 11.22
N SER A 1109 -31.11 -24.23 11.76
CA SER A 1109 -32.34 -23.52 11.43
C SER A 1109 -32.23 -22.87 10.05
N THR A 1110 -32.85 -23.47 9.03
CA THR A 1110 -33.00 -22.90 7.69
C THR A 1110 -34.36 -22.20 7.55
N GLN A 1111 -34.45 -21.18 6.69
CA GLN A 1111 -35.76 -20.62 6.30
C GLN A 1111 -36.50 -21.64 5.43
N LYS A 1112 -37.42 -22.41 6.03
CA LYS A 1112 -38.22 -23.47 5.35
C LYS A 1112 -38.90 -22.98 4.05
N SER A 1113 -39.25 -21.70 3.99
CA SER A 1113 -39.87 -21.04 2.83
C SER A 1113 -38.93 -20.78 1.64
N LEU A 1114 -37.60 -20.83 1.80
CA LEU A 1114 -36.66 -20.67 0.68
C LEU A 1114 -36.79 -21.82 -0.33
N LEU A 1115 -37.00 -23.06 0.15
CA LEU A 1115 -37.20 -24.21 -0.73
C LEU A 1115 -38.51 -24.07 -1.53
N LEU A 1116 -39.59 -23.65 -0.87
CA LEU A 1116 -40.88 -23.41 -1.53
C LEU A 1116 -40.72 -22.37 -2.65
N LYS A 1117 -40.15 -21.19 -2.33
CA LYS A 1117 -39.89 -20.13 -3.31
C LYS A 1117 -39.00 -20.57 -4.47
N ALA A 1118 -37.99 -21.41 -4.21
CA ALA A 1118 -37.11 -21.95 -5.25
C ALA A 1118 -37.77 -23.03 -6.13
N LEU A 1119 -38.84 -23.67 -5.66
CA LEU A 1119 -39.68 -24.59 -6.43
C LEU A 1119 -40.76 -23.80 -7.22
N GLU A 1120 -41.44 -22.85 -6.57
CA GLU A 1120 -42.38 -21.91 -7.20
C GLU A 1120 -41.72 -21.17 -8.36
N SER A 1121 -40.49 -20.67 -8.21
CA SER A 1121 -39.76 -19.97 -9.28
C SER A 1121 -39.39 -20.86 -10.48
N ARG A 1122 -39.70 -22.16 -10.45
CA ARG A 1122 -39.46 -23.12 -11.53
C ARG A 1122 -40.76 -23.66 -12.15
N ILE A 1123 -41.92 -23.21 -11.68
CA ILE A 1123 -43.23 -23.71 -12.08
C ILE A 1123 -44.14 -22.51 -12.35
N GLU A 1124 -44.63 -22.37 -13.58
CA GLU A 1124 -45.72 -21.45 -13.88
C GLU A 1124 -47.03 -22.06 -13.34
N SER A 1125 -47.41 -21.72 -12.11
CA SER A 1125 -48.70 -22.11 -11.53
C SER A 1125 -49.78 -21.08 -11.86
N HIS A 1126 -50.88 -21.52 -12.45
CA HIS A 1126 -52.11 -20.75 -12.51
C HIS A 1126 -53.00 -21.10 -11.31
N GLU A 1127 -53.69 -20.11 -10.73
CA GLU A 1127 -54.68 -20.36 -9.68
C GLU A 1127 -55.79 -21.29 -10.20
N PRO A 1128 -56.17 -22.33 -9.44
CA PRO A 1128 -57.25 -23.22 -9.83
C PRO A 1128 -58.59 -22.47 -9.78
N LYS A 1129 -59.44 -22.67 -10.80
CA LYS A 1129 -60.76 -22.00 -10.90
C LYS A 1129 -61.77 -22.44 -9.83
N TRP A 1130 -61.46 -23.50 -9.09
CA TRP A 1130 -62.27 -24.12 -8.05
C TRP A 1130 -61.33 -24.79 -7.06
N ILE A 1131 -61.67 -24.76 -5.77
CA ILE A 1131 -60.89 -25.37 -4.69
C ILE A 1131 -61.81 -26.37 -3.98
N ASP A 1132 -61.54 -27.67 -4.13
CA ASP A 1132 -62.31 -28.69 -3.42
C ASP A 1132 -62.02 -28.66 -1.92
N CYS A 1133 -60.73 -28.64 -1.57
CA CYS A 1133 -60.27 -28.77 -0.19
C CYS A 1133 -59.25 -27.66 0.14
N THR A 1134 -59.52 -26.90 1.20
CA THR A 1134 -58.55 -25.97 1.77
C THR A 1134 -57.96 -26.56 3.05
N VAL A 1135 -56.64 -26.73 3.09
CA VAL A 1135 -55.91 -27.11 4.32
C VAL A 1135 -55.37 -25.84 4.98
N ILE A 1136 -55.75 -25.60 6.23
CA ILE A 1136 -55.39 -24.42 7.01
C ILE A 1136 -54.56 -24.86 8.22
N ASP A 1137 -53.42 -24.20 8.45
CA ASP A 1137 -52.68 -24.32 9.71
C ASP A 1137 -53.47 -23.66 10.84
N GLY A 1138 -53.95 -24.46 11.79
CA GLY A 1138 -54.71 -23.97 12.95
C GLY A 1138 -53.88 -23.09 13.88
N MET A 1139 -52.56 -23.28 13.94
CA MET A 1139 -51.66 -22.44 14.74
C MET A 1139 -51.54 -21.02 14.14
N PHE A 1140 -51.73 -20.85 12.83
CA PHE A 1140 -51.77 -19.53 12.21
C PHE A 1140 -52.97 -18.70 12.70
N PHE A 1141 -54.17 -19.29 12.81
CA PHE A 1141 -55.32 -18.59 13.37
C PHE A 1141 -55.18 -18.29 14.87
N LEU A 1142 -54.47 -19.13 15.63
CA LEU A 1142 -54.09 -18.80 17.01
C LEU A 1142 -53.08 -17.66 17.08
N HIS A 1143 -52.09 -17.59 16.18
CA HIS A 1143 -51.15 -16.47 16.10
C HIS A 1143 -51.79 -15.14 15.66
N LEU A 1144 -52.93 -15.17 14.95
CA LEU A 1144 -53.70 -13.97 14.59
C LEU A 1144 -54.60 -13.44 15.73
N LEU A 1145 -54.75 -14.20 16.83
CA LEU A 1145 -55.30 -13.69 18.08
C LEU A 1145 -54.19 -12.92 18.83
N GLY A 1146 -53.99 -11.65 18.46
CA GLY A 1146 -52.95 -10.81 19.07
C GLY A 1146 -53.10 -10.70 20.60
N ASP A 1147 -54.34 -10.59 21.08
CA ASP A 1147 -54.71 -10.77 22.48
C ASP A 1147 -55.54 -12.06 22.62
N LEU A 1148 -55.25 -12.89 23.63
CA LEU A 1148 -56.05 -14.08 23.91
C LEU A 1148 -57.45 -13.69 24.45
N PRO A 1149 -58.55 -14.13 23.81
CA PRO A 1149 -59.89 -13.95 24.35
C PRO A 1149 -60.06 -14.62 25.71
N ALA A 1150 -60.77 -13.97 26.64
CA ALA A 1150 -60.98 -14.45 28.01
C ALA A 1150 -61.74 -15.79 28.14
N THR A 1151 -62.24 -16.38 27.04
CA THR A 1151 -62.88 -17.70 27.04
C THR A 1151 -62.49 -18.52 25.80
N PHE A 1152 -62.36 -19.84 25.98
CA PHE A 1152 -62.16 -20.77 24.86
C PHE A 1152 -63.30 -20.72 23.83
N GLY A 1153 -64.54 -20.39 24.25
CA GLY A 1153 -65.66 -20.18 23.34
C GLY A 1153 -65.46 -18.99 22.40
N ALA A 1154 -64.79 -17.92 22.85
CA ALA A 1154 -64.44 -16.79 22.00
C ALA A 1154 -63.26 -17.11 21.05
N VAL A 1155 -62.26 -17.89 21.51
CA VAL A 1155 -61.20 -18.45 20.64
C VAL A 1155 -61.79 -19.30 19.53
N ALA A 1156 -62.65 -20.26 19.90
CA ALA A 1156 -63.32 -21.15 18.94
C ALA A 1156 -64.20 -20.38 17.96
N ARG A 1157 -64.93 -19.36 18.42
CA ARG A 1157 -65.75 -18.49 17.55
C ARG A 1157 -64.89 -17.68 16.57
N TYR A 1158 -63.75 -17.14 17.01
CA TYR A 1158 -62.82 -16.43 16.11
C TYR A 1158 -62.31 -17.34 15.00
N ILE A 1159 -61.83 -18.54 15.38
CA ILE A 1159 -61.35 -19.55 14.44
C ILE A 1159 -62.47 -19.97 13.47
N LEU A 1160 -63.68 -20.25 13.98
CA LEU A 1160 -64.84 -20.63 13.16
C LEU A 1160 -65.23 -19.54 12.17
N VAL A 1161 -65.27 -18.27 12.59
CA VAL A 1161 -65.55 -17.14 11.68
C VAL A 1161 -64.49 -17.05 10.57
N LYS A 1162 -63.21 -17.31 10.87
CA LYS A 1162 -62.17 -17.33 9.84
C LYS A 1162 -62.31 -18.52 8.87
N ILE A 1163 -62.66 -19.70 9.38
CA ILE A 1163 -62.96 -20.89 8.56
C ILE A 1163 -64.14 -20.62 7.62
N CYS A 1164 -65.25 -20.09 8.11
CA CYS A 1164 -66.46 -19.84 7.32
C CYS A 1164 -66.30 -18.78 6.20
N ASN A 1165 -65.19 -18.04 6.16
CA ASN A 1165 -64.87 -17.11 5.07
C ASN A 1165 -64.07 -17.77 3.92
N VAL A 1166 -63.76 -19.07 4.02
CA VAL A 1166 -63.02 -19.81 2.99
C VAL A 1166 -64.00 -20.52 2.06
N SER A 1167 -63.90 -20.26 0.75
CA SER A 1167 -64.75 -20.85 -0.28
C SER A 1167 -64.14 -22.14 -0.86
N SER A 1168 -64.29 -23.26 -0.15
CA SER A 1168 -64.02 -24.60 -0.66
C SER A 1168 -65.09 -25.60 -0.20
N GLN A 1169 -65.22 -26.75 -0.88
CA GLN A 1169 -66.22 -27.78 -0.52
C GLN A 1169 -65.88 -28.45 0.82
N GLU A 1170 -64.58 -28.59 1.12
CA GLU A 1170 -64.01 -29.19 2.31
C GLU A 1170 -62.96 -28.24 2.92
N ILE A 1171 -62.87 -28.19 4.25
CA ILE A 1171 -61.86 -27.39 4.96
C ILE A 1171 -61.26 -28.23 6.09
N HIS A 1172 -59.94 -28.45 6.02
CA HIS A 1172 -59.17 -29.14 7.06
C HIS A 1172 -58.39 -28.13 7.89
N VAL A 1173 -58.66 -28.05 9.19
CA VAL A 1173 -57.87 -27.22 10.11
C VAL A 1173 -56.92 -28.10 10.91
N VAL A 1174 -55.63 -28.00 10.60
CA VAL A 1174 -54.60 -28.89 11.11
C VAL A 1174 -53.81 -28.16 12.20
N PHE A 1175 -53.87 -28.65 13.43
CA PHE A 1175 -53.03 -28.17 14.53
C PHE A 1175 -51.80 -29.05 14.67
N ASP A 1176 -50.65 -28.40 14.86
CA ASP A 1176 -49.34 -29.03 15.02
C ASP A 1176 -49.29 -29.91 16.30
N ARG A 1177 -49.33 -31.25 16.15
CA ARG A 1177 -49.16 -32.18 17.28
C ARG A 1177 -47.71 -32.63 17.37
N ILE A 1178 -47.04 -32.31 18.48
CA ILE A 1178 -45.62 -32.63 18.70
C ILE A 1178 -45.53 -33.74 19.75
N GLU A 1179 -45.51 -34.98 19.28
CA GLU A 1179 -45.33 -36.17 20.13
C GLU A 1179 -43.84 -36.43 20.35
N LYS A 1180 -43.41 -36.56 21.62
CA LYS A 1180 -42.00 -36.79 22.00
C LYS A 1180 -41.64 -38.28 21.79
N PRO A 1181 -40.45 -38.63 21.28
CA PRO A 1181 -39.37 -37.73 20.85
C PRO A 1181 -39.60 -37.17 19.43
N SER A 1182 -39.49 -35.86 19.28
CA SER A 1182 -39.65 -35.14 18.02
C SER A 1182 -38.38 -34.42 17.59
N ILE A 1183 -38.15 -34.27 16.28
CA ILE A 1183 -37.14 -33.35 15.75
C ILE A 1183 -37.37 -31.89 16.17
N LYS A 1184 -38.62 -31.53 16.53
CA LYS A 1184 -38.95 -30.21 17.07
C LYS A 1184 -38.52 -30.03 18.54
N ASP A 1185 -38.14 -31.09 19.25
CA ASP A 1185 -37.75 -31.00 20.67
C ASP A 1185 -36.45 -30.23 20.87
N ILE A 1186 -35.49 -30.31 19.94
CA ILE A 1186 -34.22 -29.56 20.01
C ILE A 1186 -34.48 -28.06 19.82
N GLU A 1187 -35.37 -27.70 18.90
CA GLU A 1187 -35.75 -26.30 18.65
C GLU A 1187 -36.67 -25.76 19.76
N ARG A 1188 -37.48 -26.63 20.40
CA ARG A 1188 -38.17 -26.32 21.66
C ARG A 1188 -37.18 -26.05 22.80
N ASP A 1189 -36.16 -26.87 23.01
CA ASP A 1189 -35.12 -26.66 24.04
C ASP A 1189 -34.25 -25.42 23.80
N ARG A 1190 -34.14 -25.00 22.54
CA ARG A 1190 -33.46 -23.76 22.17
C ARG A 1190 -34.29 -22.52 22.52
N ARG A 1191 -35.62 -22.62 22.45
CA ARG A 1191 -36.58 -21.53 22.69
C ARG A 1191 -37.02 -21.44 24.16
N ALA A 1192 -37.36 -22.57 24.75
CA ALA A 1192 -37.75 -22.72 26.14
C ALA A 1192 -36.58 -23.22 26.99
N GLY A 1193 -36.35 -22.58 28.14
CA GLY A 1193 -35.35 -23.06 29.10
C GLY A 1193 -35.69 -24.46 29.61
N SER A 1194 -34.71 -25.18 30.17
CA SER A 1194 -34.89 -26.55 30.69
C SER A 1194 -35.84 -26.69 31.89
N LEU A 1195 -36.53 -25.62 32.28
CA LEU A 1195 -37.55 -25.53 33.33
C LEU A 1195 -38.97 -25.74 32.78
N ASP A 1196 -39.18 -25.55 31.48
CA ASP A 1196 -40.51 -25.43 30.86
C ASP A 1196 -41.00 -26.75 30.22
N ARG A 1197 -40.17 -27.80 30.29
CA ARG A 1197 -40.39 -29.05 29.53
C ARG A 1197 -41.56 -29.90 30.02
N ASP A 1198 -41.88 -29.76 31.31
CA ASP A 1198 -42.72 -30.66 32.09
C ASP A 1198 -43.61 -29.90 33.12
N GLN A 1199 -43.91 -28.61 32.91
CA GLN A 1199 -44.92 -27.90 33.71
C GLN A 1199 -46.33 -28.39 33.34
N GLU A 1200 -47.01 -29.07 34.27
CA GLU A 1200 -48.45 -29.33 34.16
C GLU A 1200 -49.23 -28.02 34.32
N TYR A 1201 -49.71 -27.47 33.21
CA TYR A 1201 -50.70 -26.39 33.22
C TYR A 1201 -52.04 -26.93 33.74
N THR A 1202 -52.28 -26.75 35.04
CA THR A 1202 -53.58 -27.07 35.65
C THR A 1202 -54.60 -25.99 35.27
N ILE A 1203 -55.46 -26.28 34.29
CA ILE A 1203 -56.50 -25.34 33.84
C ILE A 1203 -57.70 -25.39 34.79
N SER A 1204 -57.71 -24.50 35.79
CA SER A 1204 -58.90 -24.23 36.63
C SER A 1204 -59.73 -23.10 36.01
N GLY A 1205 -60.83 -23.44 35.33
CA GLY A 1205 -61.79 -22.46 34.82
C GLY A 1205 -62.70 -21.86 35.91
N PRO A 1206 -63.34 -20.69 35.68
CA PRO A 1206 -64.12 -20.01 36.73
C PRO A 1206 -65.43 -20.71 37.17
N ASP A 1207 -66.00 -21.59 36.36
CA ASP A 1207 -67.37 -22.11 36.54
C ASP A 1207 -67.47 -23.65 36.53
N ILE A 1208 -66.98 -24.30 37.60
CA ILE A 1208 -67.34 -25.70 37.91
C ILE A 1208 -68.01 -25.76 39.29
N LYS A 1209 -69.34 -25.61 39.32
CA LYS A 1209 -70.18 -26.16 40.38
C LYS A 1209 -70.57 -27.59 40.02
N LYS A 1210 -69.71 -28.54 40.43
CA LYS A 1210 -69.86 -30.00 40.37
C LYS A 1210 -70.30 -30.59 39.02
#